data_AF-N9WYB9-F1
#
_entry.id   AF-N9WYB9-F1
#
_cell.length_a   1.000
_cell.length_b   1.000
_cell.length_c   1.000
_cell.angle_alpha   90.00
_cell.angle_beta   90.00
_cell.angle_gamma   90.00
#
_symmetry.space_group_name_H-M   'P 1'
#
loop_
_entity.id
_entity.type
_entity.pdbx_description
1 polymer ?
#
loop_
_entity_poly.entity_id
_entity_poly.type
_entity_poly.pdbx_seq_one_letter_code
_entity_poly.pdbx_strand_id
1 'polypeptide(L)'
;MIIRGRDIICRNRYLKGVGRRFFSILLVCMIMGVRLIGTTVINAASSIAVRIMTSDGQTEELAGNSLSAALHGAGLTGIDRLLVSDGSITSKDWEWLRNNRAAFAALTEFEISDRVQTADLPDAPVGSPAYPSIFPYQLQKVVIPQSVRIGSNAFDGCNELRIVDITNAYEIGESAFSQCHALQSVAFPKVTSIENAAFSGCDGLTYASLPSLCTIGDQAFYSCKQLKTLEFSQLVRVNTAAFESCTALTEIEIPNVTSLGSSVFRNCKSLKKVNIPEVIQIPEKTFMDCISLQTVHAPKAEDIMASAFYGASALTAISFPSAVAIKEKAFSNCSSLRAIDLPRASVISKQAFKNCTALSYAKLPSVTVISEEGFMGCTALTSIHAPLAERIRDAAFMSCSSLTDIVLPGAVYIDNQVFSDCNSLTEIKLERAERIGSRAFENCTNLKTAEFPQADRIGEFAFRNCLKLDTLLLPDGLTPAADSITLTIDMTDGTREALQGDTLQAALQTVSLTEISRLIVMDGRISTADWEWMRSQHDTLQNLKEFEIQRNLYEIADLPSANDYTAIFPDCIEKVTIPQSVIIGDYAFERCAALTEIEAPEAYRIGKHAFAKCSSLKTASFPEADFVDEYAFQLCGQLQNLHFPKAESIGSSAFTDCRALQRNIMDKGTKGRPRNGLLTTNKG
;
A
#
# COMPACT_ATOMS: atom_id res chain seq x y z
N MET A 1 -62.05 -30.95 33.62
CA MET A 1 -63.48 -30.65 33.79
C MET A 1 -63.88 -31.08 35.21
N ILE A 2 -64.28 -30.10 36.04
CA ILE A 2 -64.88 -30.13 37.40
C ILE A 2 -64.06 -30.69 38.59
N ILE A 3 -63.77 -29.78 39.53
CA ILE A 3 -63.22 -29.97 40.89
C ILE A 3 -64.38 -30.01 41.91
N ARG A 4 -64.34 -30.95 42.87
CA ARG A 4 -64.86 -30.87 44.26
C ARG A 4 -64.03 -31.90 45.07
N GLY A 5 -63.43 -31.70 46.24
CA GLY A 5 -63.43 -30.67 47.27
C GLY A 5 -63.22 -31.39 48.61
N ARG A 6 -62.31 -30.87 49.47
CA ARG A 6 -62.11 -31.10 50.92
C ARG A 6 -60.99 -32.05 51.40
N ASP A 7 -59.88 -31.41 51.75
CA ASP A 7 -59.14 -31.45 53.03
C ASP A 7 -58.98 -32.77 53.80
N ILE A 8 -57.72 -33.21 53.90
CA ILE A 8 -57.22 -33.98 55.05
C ILE A 8 -56.20 -33.10 55.78
N ILE A 9 -56.55 -32.70 56.99
CA ILE A 9 -55.70 -31.99 57.96
C ILE A 9 -54.63 -32.98 58.46
N CYS A 10 -53.36 -32.68 58.18
CA CYS A 10 -52.22 -33.41 58.72
C CYS A 10 -52.01 -33.05 60.21
N ARG A 11 -52.19 -34.03 61.10
CA ARG A 11 -51.53 -34.07 62.42
C ARG A 11 -50.68 -35.34 62.49
N ASN A 12 -49.40 -35.26 62.17
CA ASN A 12 -48.33 -35.58 63.12
C ASN A 12 -46.94 -35.31 62.54
N ARG A 13 -46.04 -35.03 63.46
CA ARG A 13 -44.70 -34.47 63.33
C ARG A 13 -43.70 -35.54 62.83
N TYR A 14 -42.74 -35.11 62.01
CA TYR A 14 -41.56 -35.84 61.51
C TYR A 14 -41.78 -36.91 60.42
N LEU A 15 -41.63 -36.51 59.15
CA LEU A 15 -40.79 -37.16 58.13
C LEU A 15 -40.80 -36.28 56.86
N LYS A 16 -39.63 -35.69 56.54
CA LYS A 16 -39.36 -34.92 55.32
C LYS A 16 -38.90 -35.88 54.21
N GLY A 17 -39.40 -35.67 52.98
CA GLY A 17 -38.68 -36.05 51.76
C GLY A 17 -39.35 -37.13 50.89
N VAL A 18 -39.76 -36.70 49.70
CA VAL A 18 -40.03 -37.51 48.48
C VAL A 18 -41.16 -38.54 48.55
N GLY A 19 -42.26 -38.30 47.83
CA GLY A 19 -43.17 -39.39 47.47
C GLY A 19 -44.65 -39.04 47.31
N ARG A 20 -44.99 -38.18 46.34
CA ARG A 20 -46.37 -38.13 45.78
C ARG A 20 -46.47 -37.93 44.27
N ARG A 21 -45.42 -37.46 43.58
CA ARG A 21 -45.40 -37.36 42.09
C ARG A 21 -44.95 -38.64 41.38
N PHE A 22 -44.29 -39.56 42.07
CA PHE A 22 -43.76 -40.80 41.48
C PHE A 22 -44.86 -41.84 41.16
N PHE A 23 -45.95 -41.86 41.93
CA PHE A 23 -47.01 -42.85 41.74
C PHE A 23 -47.94 -42.54 40.55
N SER A 24 -48.00 -41.27 40.12
CA SER A 24 -48.84 -40.85 38.99
C SER A 24 -48.20 -41.13 37.63
N ILE A 25 -46.86 -41.13 37.55
CA ILE A 25 -46.10 -41.33 36.30
C ILE A 25 -45.97 -42.82 35.97
N LEU A 26 -45.83 -43.69 36.98
CA LEU A 26 -45.75 -45.14 36.77
C LEU A 26 -47.01 -45.74 36.13
N LEU A 27 -48.20 -45.17 36.42
CA LEU A 27 -49.47 -45.67 35.89
C LEU A 27 -49.70 -45.28 34.42
N VAL A 28 -49.12 -44.15 33.97
CA VAL A 28 -49.21 -43.70 32.57
C VAL A 28 -48.27 -44.50 31.67
N CYS A 29 -47.09 -44.89 32.17
CA CYS A 29 -46.12 -45.68 31.41
C CYS A 29 -46.59 -47.12 31.12
N MET A 30 -47.46 -47.72 31.95
CA MET A 30 -47.99 -49.07 31.70
C MET A 30 -49.05 -49.12 30.58
N ILE A 31 -49.65 -48.00 30.18
CA ILE A 31 -50.73 -47.97 29.16
C ILE A 31 -50.16 -47.73 27.74
N MET A 32 -48.92 -47.25 27.60
CA MET A 32 -48.35 -46.82 26.30
C MET A 32 -47.23 -47.69 25.72
N GLY A 33 -46.94 -48.88 26.25
CA GLY A 33 -46.09 -49.87 25.56
C GLY A 33 -44.65 -49.41 25.24
N VAL A 34 -44.01 -48.64 26.12
CA VAL A 34 -42.60 -48.23 25.97
C VAL A 34 -41.69 -49.25 26.67
N ARG A 35 -40.78 -49.88 25.93
CA ARG A 35 -39.69 -50.69 26.49
C ARG A 35 -38.68 -49.76 27.19
N LEU A 36 -38.53 -49.90 28.52
CA LEU A 36 -37.39 -49.37 29.26
C LEU A 36 -36.19 -50.30 29.09
N ILE A 37 -35.08 -49.79 28.54
CA ILE A 37 -33.76 -50.41 28.59
C ILE A 37 -32.89 -49.56 29.53
N GLY A 38 -32.25 -50.21 30.51
CA GLY A 38 -31.07 -49.69 31.22
C GLY A 38 -31.31 -48.54 32.20
N THR A 39 -31.43 -48.85 33.49
CA THR A 39 -31.49 -47.86 34.56
C THR A 39 -30.14 -47.20 34.83
N THR A 40 -30.02 -45.93 34.42
CA THR A 40 -29.34 -44.90 35.21
C THR A 40 -30.22 -43.66 35.13
N VAL A 41 -30.86 -43.28 36.24
CA VAL A 41 -31.67 -42.05 36.30
C VAL A 41 -30.69 -40.88 36.31
N ILE A 42 -30.29 -40.44 35.12
CA ILE A 42 -29.56 -39.19 34.92
C ILE A 42 -30.60 -38.06 35.03
N ASN A 43 -30.26 -37.03 35.80
CA ASN A 43 -31.09 -35.84 35.95
C ASN A 43 -31.36 -35.24 34.55
N ALA A 44 -32.61 -35.32 34.07
CA ALA A 44 -33.00 -34.96 32.71
C ALA A 44 -32.87 -33.45 32.36
N ALA A 45 -32.33 -32.62 33.27
CA ALA A 45 -32.20 -31.18 33.08
C ALA A 45 -30.81 -30.73 32.61
N SER A 46 -29.84 -31.65 32.44
CA SER A 46 -28.44 -31.28 32.16
C SER A 46 -27.63 -32.31 31.36
N SER A 47 -28.28 -33.27 30.68
CA SER A 47 -27.59 -34.29 29.88
C SER A 47 -27.51 -33.90 28.40
N ILE A 48 -26.32 -33.96 27.82
CA ILE A 48 -26.09 -33.91 26.37
C ILE A 48 -26.44 -35.27 25.78
N ALA A 49 -27.27 -35.27 24.73
CA ALA A 49 -27.57 -36.45 23.93
C ALA A 49 -26.87 -36.34 22.57
N VAL A 50 -26.17 -37.40 22.16
CA VAL A 50 -25.49 -37.47 20.88
C VAL A 50 -25.90 -38.73 20.12
N ARG A 51 -25.89 -38.63 18.80
CA ARG A 51 -26.02 -39.76 17.88
C ARG A 51 -24.76 -39.81 17.04
N ILE A 52 -24.10 -40.96 17.03
CA ILE A 52 -22.91 -41.21 16.22
C ILE A 52 -23.25 -42.21 15.11
N MET A 53 -22.61 -42.03 13.94
CA MET A 53 -22.65 -43.00 12.85
C MET A 53 -21.22 -43.40 12.49
N THR A 54 -20.96 -44.69 12.41
CA THR A 54 -19.64 -45.24 12.07
C THR A 54 -19.53 -45.61 10.59
N SER A 55 -18.30 -45.83 10.10
CA SER A 55 -18.04 -46.08 8.67
C SER A 55 -18.66 -47.36 8.11
N ASP A 56 -19.08 -48.30 8.96
CA ASP A 56 -19.85 -49.48 8.60
C ASP A 56 -21.38 -49.24 8.58
N GLY A 57 -21.82 -47.99 8.80
CA GLY A 57 -23.21 -47.55 8.80
C GLY A 57 -23.96 -47.81 10.10
N GLN A 58 -23.31 -48.32 11.15
CA GLN A 58 -23.95 -48.47 12.46
C GLN A 58 -24.23 -47.10 13.08
N THR A 59 -25.34 -47.01 13.81
CA THR A 59 -25.75 -45.78 14.52
C THR A 59 -25.93 -46.09 15.99
N GLU A 60 -25.36 -45.26 16.85
CA GLU A 60 -25.46 -45.40 18.31
C GLU A 60 -25.94 -44.09 18.93
N GLU A 61 -26.87 -44.18 19.90
CA GLU A 61 -27.33 -43.04 20.68
C GLU A 61 -26.71 -43.10 22.08
N LEU A 62 -26.03 -42.03 22.46
CA LEU A 62 -25.27 -41.92 23.70
C LEU A 62 -25.71 -40.67 24.46
N ALA A 63 -25.57 -40.69 25.78
CA ALA A 63 -25.90 -39.54 26.62
C ALA A 63 -24.93 -39.42 27.80
N GLY A 64 -24.65 -38.18 28.20
CA GLY A 64 -23.77 -37.88 29.32
C GLY A 64 -23.93 -36.45 29.79
N ASN A 65 -23.29 -36.09 30.91
CA ASN A 65 -23.36 -34.73 31.45
C ASN A 65 -22.44 -33.72 30.73
N SER A 66 -21.65 -34.18 29.76
CA SER A 66 -20.78 -33.41 28.86
C SER A 66 -20.55 -34.20 27.58
N LEU A 67 -20.01 -33.57 26.52
CA LEU A 67 -19.73 -34.24 25.25
C LEU A 67 -18.69 -35.35 25.45
N SER A 68 -17.67 -35.06 26.26
CA SER A 68 -16.64 -36.01 26.66
C SER A 68 -17.17 -37.21 27.45
N ALA A 69 -18.19 -37.00 28.29
CA ALA A 69 -18.80 -38.07 29.06
C ALA A 69 -19.75 -38.92 28.21
N ALA A 70 -20.50 -38.30 27.29
CA ALA A 70 -21.39 -39.01 26.37
C ALA A 70 -20.60 -39.91 25.42
N LEU A 71 -19.43 -39.47 24.95
CA LEU A 71 -18.56 -40.23 24.05
C LEU A 71 -17.51 -41.09 24.80
N HIS A 72 -17.61 -41.21 26.12
CA HIS A 72 -16.67 -42.02 26.89
C HIS A 72 -16.84 -43.50 26.57
N GLY A 73 -15.78 -44.14 26.06
CA GLY A 73 -15.81 -45.53 25.64
C GLY A 73 -16.33 -45.75 24.21
N ALA A 74 -16.81 -44.70 23.54
CA ALA A 74 -17.09 -44.75 22.11
C ALA A 74 -15.78 -44.81 21.31
N GLY A 75 -15.70 -45.69 20.30
CA GLY A 75 -14.54 -45.79 19.42
C GLY A 75 -14.42 -44.58 18.49
N LEU A 76 -13.81 -43.49 18.95
CA LEU A 76 -13.79 -42.20 18.26
C LEU A 76 -13.24 -42.24 16.82
N THR A 77 -12.27 -43.13 16.56
CA THR A 77 -11.58 -43.24 15.27
C THR A 77 -12.46 -43.73 14.13
N GLY A 78 -13.60 -44.35 14.42
CA GLY A 78 -14.54 -44.85 13.42
C GLY A 78 -15.79 -43.99 13.25
N ILE A 79 -15.89 -42.85 13.93
CA ILE A 79 -17.07 -41.97 13.87
C ILE A 79 -16.99 -41.10 12.62
N ASP A 80 -17.90 -41.34 11.67
CA ASP A 80 -18.04 -40.59 10.43
C ASP A 80 -18.95 -39.37 10.61
N ARG A 81 -20.02 -39.52 11.41
CA ARG A 81 -20.98 -38.45 11.68
C ARG A 81 -21.26 -38.33 13.17
N LEU A 82 -21.26 -37.10 13.67
CA LEU A 82 -21.59 -36.76 15.04
C LEU A 82 -22.72 -35.72 15.06
N LEU A 83 -23.89 -36.13 15.56
CA LEU A 83 -25.04 -35.26 15.79
C LEU A 83 -25.22 -35.03 17.29
N VAL A 84 -25.25 -33.77 17.73
CA VAL A 84 -25.70 -33.40 19.08
C VAL A 84 -27.20 -33.10 19.00
N SER A 85 -28.02 -33.99 19.56
CA SER A 85 -29.48 -33.99 19.38
C SER A 85 -30.26 -33.31 20.51
N ASP A 86 -29.66 -33.16 21.70
CA ASP A 86 -30.28 -32.47 22.84
C ASP A 86 -29.22 -32.04 23.88
N GLY A 87 -29.60 -31.13 24.78
CA GLY A 87 -28.76 -30.62 25.87
C GLY A 87 -28.12 -29.26 25.59
N SER A 88 -26.92 -29.02 26.15
CA SER A 88 -26.17 -27.78 25.97
C SER A 88 -24.68 -28.04 25.79
N ILE A 89 -24.06 -27.36 24.81
CA ILE A 89 -22.62 -27.43 24.56
C ILE A 89 -21.94 -26.22 25.19
N THR A 90 -20.93 -26.48 26.03
CA THR A 90 -20.16 -25.46 26.72
C THR A 90 -18.78 -25.24 26.09
N SER A 91 -18.07 -24.18 26.48
CA SER A 91 -16.68 -23.95 26.03
C SER A 91 -15.73 -25.11 26.35
N LYS A 92 -15.98 -25.87 27.42
CA LYS A 92 -15.18 -27.05 27.79
C LYS A 92 -15.41 -28.22 26.83
N ASP A 93 -16.61 -28.34 26.27
CA ASP A 93 -16.93 -29.37 25.29
C ASP A 93 -16.23 -29.08 23.96
N TRP A 94 -16.21 -27.81 23.53
CA TRP A 94 -15.45 -27.35 22.37
C TRP A 94 -13.94 -27.55 22.54
N GLU A 95 -13.40 -27.19 23.71
CA GLU A 95 -12.00 -27.42 24.04
C GLU A 95 -11.65 -28.91 24.02
N TRP A 96 -12.53 -29.76 24.54
CA TRP A 96 -12.35 -31.20 24.51
C TRP A 96 -12.36 -31.75 23.07
N LEU A 97 -13.31 -31.33 22.22
CA LEU A 97 -13.38 -31.76 20.83
C LEU A 97 -12.09 -31.42 20.08
N ARG A 98 -11.61 -30.18 20.23
CA ARG A 98 -10.33 -29.72 19.67
C ARG A 98 -9.15 -30.55 20.18
N ASN A 99 -9.04 -30.78 21.48
CA ASN A 99 -7.95 -31.57 22.05
C ASN A 99 -7.96 -33.04 21.60
N ASN A 100 -9.12 -33.55 21.15
CA ASN A 100 -9.29 -34.92 20.66
C ASN A 100 -9.47 -35.01 19.13
N ARG A 101 -9.27 -33.92 18.38
CA ARG A 101 -9.48 -33.87 16.93
C ARG A 101 -8.77 -34.95 16.13
N ALA A 102 -7.56 -35.34 16.55
CA ALA A 102 -6.80 -36.43 15.91
C ALA A 102 -7.47 -37.80 16.09
N ALA A 103 -8.26 -38.00 17.15
CA ALA A 103 -9.05 -39.21 17.35
C ALA A 103 -10.30 -39.23 16.46
N PHE A 104 -10.79 -38.08 16.00
CA PHE A 104 -11.90 -37.96 15.05
C PHE A 104 -11.43 -38.00 13.58
N ALA A 105 -10.39 -38.78 13.30
CA ALA A 105 -9.81 -38.93 11.96
C ALA A 105 -10.69 -39.69 10.95
N ALA A 106 -11.95 -40.03 11.26
CA ALA A 106 -12.98 -40.44 10.29
C ALA A 106 -14.15 -39.44 10.15
N LEU A 107 -14.24 -38.43 11.02
CA LEU A 107 -15.38 -37.51 11.08
C LEU A 107 -15.46 -36.62 9.83
N THR A 108 -16.55 -36.78 9.08
CA THR A 108 -16.88 -36.01 7.87
C THR A 108 -18.08 -35.09 8.06
N GLU A 109 -18.99 -35.38 9.00
CA GLU A 109 -20.15 -34.53 9.28
C GLU A 109 -20.33 -34.25 10.77
N PHE A 110 -20.52 -32.98 11.12
CA PHE A 110 -20.85 -32.55 12.46
C PHE A 110 -22.12 -31.70 12.44
N GLU A 111 -23.10 -32.06 13.25
CA GLU A 111 -24.40 -31.39 13.32
C GLU A 111 -24.82 -31.14 14.76
N ILE A 112 -25.43 -29.98 14.99
CA ILE A 112 -26.10 -29.65 16.24
C ILE A 112 -27.56 -29.32 15.89
N SER A 113 -28.48 -30.07 16.48
CA SER A 113 -29.92 -29.83 16.28
C SER A 113 -30.38 -28.52 16.91
N ASP A 114 -31.52 -28.01 16.44
CA ASP A 114 -32.19 -26.79 16.92
C ASP A 114 -32.64 -26.86 18.40
N ARG A 115 -32.72 -28.06 18.98
CA ARG A 115 -33.06 -28.28 20.39
C ARG A 115 -31.92 -27.97 21.35
N VAL A 116 -30.68 -27.96 20.85
CA VAL A 116 -29.49 -27.78 21.69
C VAL A 116 -29.23 -26.31 21.94
N GLN A 117 -29.13 -25.93 23.21
CA GLN A 117 -28.61 -24.63 23.60
C GLN A 117 -27.10 -24.62 23.40
N THR A 118 -26.63 -24.13 22.26
CA THR A 118 -25.19 -24.05 21.98
C THR A 118 -24.59 -22.76 22.53
N ALA A 119 -23.34 -22.84 22.97
CA ALA A 119 -22.46 -21.69 23.00
C ALA A 119 -21.87 -21.42 21.60
N ASP A 120 -21.43 -20.18 21.38
CA ASP A 120 -20.66 -19.79 20.21
C ASP A 120 -19.42 -20.65 20.02
N LEU A 121 -19.01 -20.83 18.77
CA LEU A 121 -17.73 -21.46 18.45
C LEU A 121 -16.61 -20.56 19.02
N PRO A 122 -15.80 -21.05 19.97
CA PRO A 122 -14.75 -20.26 20.59
C PRO A 122 -13.58 -20.04 19.63
N ASP A 123 -12.72 -19.07 19.95
CA ASP A 123 -11.45 -18.90 19.24
C ASP A 123 -10.57 -20.14 19.48
N ALA A 124 -9.97 -20.67 18.42
CA ALA A 124 -8.84 -21.58 18.55
C ALA A 124 -7.59 -20.72 18.88
N PRO A 125 -6.79 -21.08 19.89
CA PRO A 125 -5.67 -20.25 20.34
C PRO A 125 -4.62 -20.03 19.24
N VAL A 126 -4.16 -18.78 19.09
CA VAL A 126 -3.16 -18.34 18.10
C VAL A 126 -1.74 -18.57 18.65
N GLY A 127 -0.95 -19.47 18.03
CA GLY A 127 0.45 -19.74 18.41
C GLY A 127 1.07 -21.03 17.80
N SER A 128 2.33 -20.95 17.36
CA SER A 128 3.13 -21.94 16.58
C SER A 128 3.45 -23.28 17.30
N PRO A 129 3.68 -24.43 16.61
CA PRO A 129 3.43 -24.80 15.20
C PRO A 129 2.56 -26.07 15.06
N ALA A 130 1.52 -26.27 15.88
CA ALA A 130 0.72 -27.51 15.80
C ALA A 130 -0.73 -27.41 16.32
N TYR A 131 -1.32 -26.23 16.44
CA TYR A 131 -2.70 -26.11 16.93
C TYR A 131 -3.72 -25.93 15.79
N PRO A 132 -4.76 -26.76 15.77
CA PRO A 132 -5.70 -26.83 14.66
C PRO A 132 -6.99 -26.08 14.88
N SER A 133 -7.77 -26.01 13.81
CA SER A 133 -9.22 -25.95 13.87
C SER A 133 -9.81 -26.81 14.99
N ILE A 134 -10.99 -26.40 15.45
CA ILE A 134 -11.79 -27.17 16.40
C ILE A 134 -12.09 -28.57 15.83
N PHE A 135 -12.24 -28.65 14.51
CA PHE A 135 -12.62 -29.85 13.77
C PHE A 135 -11.43 -30.48 13.02
N PRO A 136 -11.50 -31.78 12.67
CA PRO A 136 -10.49 -32.42 11.83
C PRO A 136 -10.50 -31.89 10.39
N TYR A 137 -9.35 -31.96 9.71
CA TYR A 137 -9.16 -31.33 8.37
C TYR A 137 -10.00 -31.95 7.24
N GLN A 138 -10.50 -33.16 7.45
CA GLN A 138 -11.35 -33.88 6.49
C GLN A 138 -12.85 -33.61 6.67
N LEU A 139 -13.25 -32.77 7.64
CA LEU A 139 -14.64 -32.42 7.85
C LEU A 139 -15.21 -31.87 6.54
N GLN A 140 -16.35 -32.40 6.09
CA GLN A 140 -17.00 -32.04 4.83
C GLN A 140 -18.24 -31.17 5.03
N LYS A 141 -18.92 -31.33 6.17
CA LYS A 141 -20.17 -30.63 6.48
C LYS A 141 -20.24 -30.26 7.95
N VAL A 142 -20.64 -29.01 8.20
CA VAL A 142 -20.99 -28.51 9.53
C VAL A 142 -22.36 -27.85 9.51
N VAL A 143 -23.21 -28.19 10.47
CA VAL A 143 -24.55 -27.61 10.65
C VAL A 143 -24.73 -27.20 12.10
N ILE A 144 -24.71 -25.89 12.37
CA ILE A 144 -24.87 -25.29 13.70
C ILE A 144 -25.74 -24.02 13.56
N PRO A 145 -27.02 -24.16 13.18
CA PRO A 145 -27.86 -23.03 12.78
C PRO A 145 -28.04 -21.99 13.88
N GLN A 146 -27.95 -22.39 15.15
CA GLN A 146 -28.14 -21.53 16.32
C GLN A 146 -26.87 -20.79 16.81
N SER A 147 -25.68 -21.08 16.27
CA SER A 147 -24.46 -20.36 16.68
C SER A 147 -24.52 -18.91 16.19
N VAL A 148 -24.14 -17.97 17.06
CA VAL A 148 -24.20 -16.54 16.73
C VAL A 148 -22.82 -15.94 16.45
N ARG A 149 -21.74 -16.59 16.89
CA ARG A 149 -20.35 -16.26 16.52
C ARG A 149 -19.59 -17.49 16.02
N ILE A 150 -18.71 -17.25 15.05
CA ILE A 150 -17.70 -18.21 14.58
C ILE A 150 -16.34 -17.68 15.04
N GLY A 151 -15.74 -18.29 16.05
CA GLY A 151 -14.45 -17.88 16.60
C GLY A 151 -13.28 -18.02 15.63
N SER A 152 -12.16 -17.36 15.98
CA SER A 152 -10.95 -17.40 15.18
C SER A 152 -10.45 -18.84 14.98
N ASN A 153 -9.96 -19.13 13.78
CA ASN A 153 -9.44 -20.43 13.36
C ASN A 153 -10.39 -21.63 13.55
N ALA A 154 -11.70 -21.43 13.76
CA ALA A 154 -12.63 -22.53 14.08
C ALA A 154 -12.59 -23.71 13.08
N PHE A 155 -12.43 -23.41 11.79
CA PHE A 155 -12.37 -24.34 10.67
C PHE A 155 -11.08 -24.18 9.83
N ASP A 156 -10.04 -23.54 10.36
CA ASP A 156 -8.78 -23.35 9.65
C ASP A 156 -8.13 -24.68 9.22
N GLY A 157 -7.85 -24.83 7.93
CA GLY A 157 -7.31 -26.05 7.34
C GLY A 157 -8.30 -27.20 7.17
N CYS A 158 -9.61 -26.97 7.36
CA CYS A 158 -10.65 -27.94 6.99
C CYS A 158 -10.77 -28.04 5.45
N ASN A 159 -9.75 -28.64 4.83
CA ASN A 159 -9.53 -28.68 3.38
C ASN A 159 -10.69 -29.31 2.59
N GLU A 160 -11.42 -30.24 3.20
CA GLU A 160 -12.55 -30.95 2.57
C GLU A 160 -13.92 -30.33 2.88
N LEU A 161 -13.98 -29.23 3.65
CA LEU A 161 -15.23 -28.61 4.08
C LEU A 161 -15.96 -27.98 2.90
N ARG A 162 -17.16 -28.48 2.60
CA ARG A 162 -18.00 -28.04 1.47
C ARG A 162 -19.25 -27.32 1.89
N ILE A 163 -19.86 -27.78 2.98
CA ILE A 163 -21.18 -27.32 3.45
C ILE A 163 -21.03 -26.71 4.83
N VAL A 164 -21.40 -25.43 4.95
CA VAL A 164 -21.43 -24.69 6.21
C VAL A 164 -22.82 -24.10 6.37
N ASP A 165 -23.57 -24.58 7.35
CA ASP A 165 -24.87 -24.03 7.73
C ASP A 165 -24.79 -23.47 9.16
N ILE A 166 -24.44 -22.19 9.25
CA ILE A 166 -24.34 -21.42 10.51
C ILE A 166 -25.08 -20.08 10.29
N THR A 167 -26.36 -20.19 9.95
CA THR A 167 -27.18 -19.08 9.42
C THR A 167 -27.43 -17.92 10.39
N ASN A 168 -27.30 -18.14 11.71
CA ASN A 168 -27.47 -17.09 12.72
C ASN A 168 -26.19 -16.34 13.09
N ALA A 169 -25.05 -16.67 12.47
CA ALA A 169 -23.80 -15.95 12.74
C ALA A 169 -23.92 -14.45 12.44
N TYR A 170 -23.46 -13.60 13.36
CA TYR A 170 -23.31 -12.14 13.17
C TYR A 170 -21.84 -11.72 13.01
N GLU A 171 -20.89 -12.57 13.38
CA GLU A 171 -19.45 -12.31 13.36
C GLU A 171 -18.67 -13.56 12.92
N ILE A 172 -17.66 -13.34 12.07
CA ILE A 172 -16.70 -14.35 11.63
C ILE A 172 -15.30 -13.91 12.05
N GLY A 173 -14.69 -14.69 12.95
CA GLY A 173 -13.39 -14.43 13.54
C GLY A 173 -12.22 -14.62 12.57
N GLU A 174 -11.03 -14.25 13.05
CA GLU A 174 -9.80 -14.27 12.28
C GLU A 174 -9.48 -15.69 11.79
N SER A 175 -9.17 -15.84 10.50
CA SER A 175 -8.83 -17.14 9.89
C SER A 175 -9.89 -18.25 10.09
N ALA A 176 -11.14 -17.90 10.42
CA ALA A 176 -12.18 -18.88 10.79
C ALA A 176 -12.37 -20.02 9.79
N PHE A 177 -12.25 -19.75 8.49
CA PHE A 177 -12.35 -20.70 7.37
C PHE A 177 -11.08 -20.68 6.50
N SER A 178 -9.95 -20.22 7.02
CA SER A 178 -8.70 -20.19 6.26
C SER A 178 -8.35 -21.60 5.72
N GLN A 179 -7.81 -21.66 4.50
CA GLN A 179 -7.44 -22.90 3.79
C GLN A 179 -8.59 -23.94 3.66
N CYS A 180 -9.86 -23.54 3.74
CA CYS A 180 -10.98 -24.44 3.40
C CYS A 180 -11.09 -24.61 1.87
N HIS A 181 -10.14 -25.30 1.25
CA HIS A 181 -9.99 -25.38 -0.21
C HIS A 181 -11.22 -25.93 -0.94
N ALA A 182 -12.00 -26.82 -0.33
CA ALA A 182 -13.20 -27.39 -0.93
C ALA A 182 -14.49 -26.56 -0.70
N LEU A 183 -14.43 -25.46 0.05
CA LEU A 183 -15.61 -24.67 0.39
C LEU A 183 -16.16 -23.98 -0.85
N GLN A 184 -17.36 -24.34 -1.31
CA GLN A 184 -17.87 -23.89 -2.61
C GLN A 184 -18.70 -22.61 -2.52
N SER A 185 -19.47 -22.47 -1.46
CA SER A 185 -20.38 -21.34 -1.26
C SER A 185 -20.64 -21.11 0.21
N VAL A 186 -20.84 -19.84 0.58
CA VAL A 186 -21.30 -19.46 1.92
C VAL A 186 -22.47 -18.48 1.85
N ALA A 187 -23.39 -18.59 2.82
CA ALA A 187 -24.51 -17.67 2.98
C ALA A 187 -24.61 -17.28 4.46
N PHE A 188 -24.25 -16.02 4.75
CA PHE A 188 -24.27 -15.48 6.11
C PHE A 188 -25.09 -14.18 6.13
N PRO A 189 -26.43 -14.29 6.22
CA PRO A 189 -27.33 -13.15 6.03
C PRO A 189 -27.22 -12.09 7.14
N LYS A 190 -26.72 -12.45 8.32
CA LYS A 190 -26.65 -11.58 9.51
C LYS A 190 -25.24 -11.08 9.83
N VAL A 191 -24.21 -11.58 9.14
CA VAL A 191 -22.82 -11.19 9.43
C VAL A 191 -22.61 -9.72 9.08
N THR A 192 -22.17 -8.94 10.07
CA THR A 192 -21.89 -7.51 9.91
C THR A 192 -20.40 -7.21 9.73
N SER A 193 -19.53 -8.10 10.19
CA SER A 193 -18.08 -7.99 10.06
C SER A 193 -17.43 -9.34 9.80
N ILE A 194 -16.42 -9.33 8.93
CA ILE A 194 -15.51 -10.45 8.70
C ILE A 194 -14.12 -9.98 9.12
N GLU A 195 -13.50 -10.71 10.05
CA GLU A 195 -12.15 -10.41 10.56
C GLU A 195 -11.05 -10.86 9.59
N ASN A 196 -9.80 -10.63 9.98
CA ASN A 196 -8.62 -10.85 9.14
C ASN A 196 -8.51 -12.32 8.66
N ALA A 197 -8.13 -12.51 7.40
CA ALA A 197 -7.88 -13.82 6.78
C ALA A 197 -9.02 -14.86 6.89
N ALA A 198 -10.24 -14.46 7.25
CA ALA A 198 -11.33 -15.36 7.60
C ALA A 198 -11.65 -16.43 6.54
N PHE A 199 -11.52 -16.11 5.25
CA PHE A 199 -11.68 -17.04 4.12
C PHE A 199 -10.41 -17.11 3.26
N SER A 200 -9.24 -16.76 3.81
CA SER A 200 -7.98 -16.78 3.07
C SER A 200 -7.66 -18.19 2.55
N GLY A 201 -7.38 -18.33 1.25
CA GLY A 201 -7.06 -19.62 0.64
C GLY A 201 -8.26 -20.56 0.44
N CYS A 202 -9.50 -20.08 0.57
CA CYS A 202 -10.70 -20.83 0.14
C CYS A 202 -10.76 -20.94 -1.39
N ASP A 203 -9.85 -21.72 -1.97
CA ASP A 203 -9.64 -21.79 -3.43
C ASP A 203 -10.88 -22.24 -4.19
N GLY A 204 -11.74 -23.07 -3.59
CA GLY A 204 -12.99 -23.57 -4.16
C GLY A 204 -14.18 -22.62 -4.03
N LEU A 205 -14.05 -21.51 -3.29
CA LEU A 205 -15.17 -20.62 -3.00
C LEU A 205 -15.56 -19.86 -4.27
N THR A 206 -16.75 -20.11 -4.78
CA THR A 206 -17.26 -19.51 -6.02
C THR A 206 -18.22 -18.35 -5.75
N TYR A 207 -18.93 -18.40 -4.62
CA TYR A 207 -20.04 -17.51 -4.29
C TYR A 207 -20.10 -17.23 -2.78
N ALA A 208 -20.33 -15.97 -2.41
CA ALA A 208 -20.60 -15.58 -1.04
C ALA A 208 -21.75 -14.57 -0.97
N SER A 209 -22.82 -14.91 -0.24
CA SER A 209 -23.95 -14.01 0.02
C SER A 209 -23.83 -13.41 1.42
N LEU A 210 -23.58 -12.10 1.48
CA LEU A 210 -23.23 -11.34 2.68
C LEU A 210 -23.99 -10.00 2.74
N PRO A 211 -25.34 -10.01 2.70
CA PRO A 211 -26.15 -8.82 2.48
C PRO A 211 -25.98 -7.76 3.57
N SER A 212 -25.79 -8.17 4.83
CA SER A 212 -25.67 -7.27 5.99
C SER A 212 -24.22 -6.85 6.32
N LEU A 213 -23.26 -7.26 5.49
CA LEU A 213 -21.84 -7.03 5.78
C LEU A 213 -21.47 -5.56 5.63
N CYS A 214 -20.88 -5.00 6.68
CA CYS A 214 -20.45 -3.60 6.74
C CYS A 214 -18.93 -3.44 6.58
N THR A 215 -18.13 -4.41 7.05
CA THR A 215 -16.65 -4.34 7.05
C THR A 215 -16.02 -5.67 6.68
N ILE A 216 -14.98 -5.62 5.83
CA ILE A 216 -14.12 -6.75 5.47
C ILE A 216 -12.71 -6.49 6.00
N GLY A 217 -12.19 -7.42 6.79
CA GLY A 217 -10.85 -7.41 7.40
C GLY A 217 -9.71 -7.62 6.40
N ASP A 218 -8.47 -7.49 6.89
CA ASP A 218 -7.27 -7.67 6.07
C ASP A 218 -7.21 -9.11 5.53
N GLN A 219 -6.90 -9.27 4.25
CA GLN A 219 -6.75 -10.59 3.59
C GLN A 219 -7.97 -11.52 3.71
N ALA A 220 -9.16 -11.01 4.05
CA ALA A 220 -10.33 -11.84 4.36
C ALA A 220 -10.70 -12.84 3.27
N PHE A 221 -10.55 -12.51 1.99
CA PHE A 221 -10.73 -13.41 0.83
C PHE A 221 -9.44 -13.55 0.01
N TYR A 222 -8.27 -13.40 0.64
CA TYR A 222 -6.98 -13.52 -0.04
C TYR A 222 -6.86 -14.88 -0.74
N SER A 223 -6.49 -14.88 -2.02
CA SER A 223 -6.32 -16.09 -2.83
C SER A 223 -7.56 -16.99 -2.90
N CYS A 224 -8.78 -16.46 -2.82
CA CYS A 224 -9.99 -17.20 -3.20
C CYS A 224 -10.09 -17.33 -4.73
N LYS A 225 -9.29 -18.21 -5.33
CA LYS A 225 -9.02 -18.21 -6.77
C LYS A 225 -10.25 -18.45 -7.67
N GLN A 226 -11.27 -19.16 -7.18
CA GLN A 226 -12.52 -19.45 -7.91
C GLN A 226 -13.65 -18.44 -7.61
N LEU A 227 -13.43 -17.44 -6.76
CA LEU A 227 -14.47 -16.52 -6.32
C LEU A 227 -14.90 -15.61 -7.48
N LYS A 228 -16.15 -15.77 -7.92
CA LYS A 228 -16.67 -15.07 -9.11
C LYS A 228 -17.56 -13.89 -8.75
N THR A 229 -18.36 -14.05 -7.70
CA THR A 229 -19.45 -13.13 -7.35
C THR A 229 -19.61 -13.06 -5.85
N LEU A 230 -19.84 -11.85 -5.35
CA LEU A 230 -20.20 -11.58 -3.97
C LEU A 230 -21.41 -10.64 -3.95
N GLU A 231 -22.29 -10.82 -2.98
CA GLU A 231 -23.45 -9.95 -2.79
C GLU A 231 -23.32 -9.16 -1.49
N PHE A 232 -23.29 -7.83 -1.60
CA PHE A 232 -23.25 -6.89 -0.49
C PHE A 232 -24.34 -5.83 -0.66
N SER A 233 -24.94 -5.38 0.45
CA SER A 233 -25.85 -4.22 0.40
C SER A 233 -25.42 -3.05 1.30
N GLN A 234 -24.70 -3.35 2.38
CA GLN A 234 -24.33 -2.36 3.42
C GLN A 234 -22.81 -2.14 3.54
N LEU A 235 -22.00 -2.63 2.60
CA LEU A 235 -20.55 -2.62 2.74
C LEU A 235 -20.00 -1.18 2.70
N VAL A 236 -19.30 -0.78 3.77
CA VAL A 236 -18.74 0.57 3.94
C VAL A 236 -17.21 0.58 3.90
N ARG A 237 -16.56 -0.49 4.38
CA ARG A 237 -15.10 -0.57 4.51
C ARG A 237 -14.54 -1.92 4.03
N VAL A 238 -13.47 -1.85 3.25
CA VAL A 238 -12.70 -3.02 2.80
C VAL A 238 -11.23 -2.79 3.13
N ASN A 239 -10.64 -3.65 3.97
CA ASN A 239 -9.26 -3.48 4.44
C ASN A 239 -8.24 -4.12 3.47
N THR A 240 -6.97 -4.16 3.88
CA THR A 240 -5.81 -4.42 3.03
C THR A 240 -5.85 -5.81 2.42
N ALA A 241 -5.57 -5.92 1.12
CA ALA A 241 -5.46 -7.19 0.39
C ALA A 241 -6.69 -8.11 0.50
N ALA A 242 -7.86 -7.57 0.84
CA ALA A 242 -9.06 -8.35 1.11
C ALA A 242 -9.47 -9.30 -0.03
N PHE A 243 -9.25 -8.92 -1.29
CA PHE A 243 -9.53 -9.74 -2.47
C PHE A 243 -8.28 -9.99 -3.31
N GLU A 244 -7.07 -9.81 -2.75
CA GLU A 244 -5.84 -10.01 -3.50
C GLU A 244 -5.78 -11.46 -4.03
N SER A 245 -5.42 -11.60 -5.31
CA SER A 245 -5.35 -12.89 -6.03
C SER A 245 -6.69 -13.65 -6.15
N CYS A 246 -7.84 -12.98 -6.04
CA CYS A 246 -9.14 -13.52 -6.48
C CYS A 246 -9.21 -13.58 -8.02
N THR A 247 -8.48 -14.50 -8.62
CA THR A 247 -8.22 -14.52 -10.07
C THR A 247 -9.45 -14.74 -10.95
N ALA A 248 -10.53 -15.30 -10.42
CA ALA A 248 -11.79 -15.52 -11.13
C ALA A 248 -12.84 -14.41 -10.94
N LEU A 249 -12.57 -13.40 -10.10
CA LEU A 249 -13.50 -12.30 -9.85
C LEU A 249 -13.62 -11.47 -11.13
N THR A 250 -14.84 -11.32 -11.65
CA THR A 250 -15.06 -10.69 -12.97
C THR A 250 -15.60 -9.27 -12.89
N GLU A 251 -16.51 -9.01 -11.95
CA GLU A 251 -17.10 -7.70 -11.71
C GLU A 251 -17.33 -7.55 -10.20
N ILE A 252 -17.23 -6.32 -9.70
CA ILE A 252 -17.57 -6.01 -8.31
C ILE A 252 -18.26 -4.65 -8.22
N GLU A 253 -19.40 -4.63 -7.53
CA GLU A 253 -20.18 -3.44 -7.25
C GLU A 253 -20.19 -3.18 -5.75
N ILE A 254 -19.57 -2.06 -5.32
CA ILE A 254 -19.48 -1.67 -3.92
C ILE A 254 -19.85 -0.19 -3.74
N PRO A 255 -21.14 0.16 -4.00
CA PRO A 255 -21.57 1.55 -4.17
C PRO A 255 -21.46 2.41 -2.90
N ASN A 256 -21.47 1.80 -1.71
CA ASN A 256 -21.45 2.49 -0.43
C ASN A 256 -20.05 2.54 0.24
N VAL A 257 -19.03 1.96 -0.40
CA VAL A 257 -17.69 1.88 0.17
C VAL A 257 -17.01 3.25 0.14
N THR A 258 -16.61 3.72 1.32
CA THR A 258 -15.93 5.01 1.51
C THR A 258 -14.44 4.84 1.85
N SER A 259 -14.04 3.64 2.27
CA SER A 259 -12.68 3.34 2.72
C SER A 259 -12.19 2.01 2.14
N LEU A 260 -11.06 2.09 1.42
CA LEU A 260 -10.33 0.96 0.86
C LEU A 260 -8.94 0.88 1.53
N GLY A 261 -8.46 -0.35 1.76
CA GLY A 261 -7.06 -0.64 2.10
C GLY A 261 -6.17 -0.77 0.85
N SER A 262 -4.86 -0.93 1.07
CA SER A 262 -3.91 -1.18 -0.02
C SER A 262 -4.10 -2.57 -0.63
N SER A 263 -3.75 -2.74 -1.91
CA SER A 263 -3.76 -4.02 -2.63
C SER A 263 -5.09 -4.77 -2.69
N VAL A 264 -6.24 -4.13 -2.39
CA VAL A 264 -7.54 -4.81 -2.25
C VAL A 264 -7.86 -5.77 -3.39
N PHE A 265 -7.66 -5.38 -4.65
CA PHE A 265 -7.92 -6.20 -5.84
C PHE A 265 -6.64 -6.59 -6.59
N ARG A 266 -5.47 -6.48 -5.96
CA ARG A 266 -4.20 -6.84 -6.62
C ARG A 266 -4.27 -8.25 -7.20
N ASN A 267 -3.75 -8.45 -8.41
CA ASN A 267 -3.79 -9.73 -9.12
C ASN A 267 -5.21 -10.31 -9.38
N CYS A 268 -6.29 -9.51 -9.33
CA CYS A 268 -7.61 -9.94 -9.80
C CYS A 268 -7.64 -9.98 -11.35
N LYS A 269 -6.98 -10.97 -11.93
CA LYS A 269 -6.68 -11.04 -13.38
C LYS A 269 -7.90 -11.09 -14.29
N SER A 270 -9.06 -11.51 -13.80
CA SER A 270 -10.31 -11.56 -14.58
C SER A 270 -11.23 -10.35 -14.35
N LEU A 271 -10.87 -9.42 -13.45
CA LEU A 271 -11.72 -8.29 -13.07
C LEU A 271 -11.79 -7.31 -14.24
N LYS A 272 -13.00 -7.07 -14.77
CA LYS A 272 -13.24 -6.24 -15.95
C LYS A 272 -13.78 -4.86 -15.60
N LYS A 273 -14.62 -4.78 -14.57
CA LYS A 273 -15.32 -3.55 -14.19
C LYS A 273 -15.38 -3.41 -12.69
N VAL A 274 -15.22 -2.16 -12.23
CA VAL A 274 -15.31 -1.78 -10.82
C VAL A 274 -16.10 -0.49 -10.69
N ASN A 275 -17.07 -0.49 -9.79
CA ASN A 275 -17.88 0.68 -9.45
C ASN A 275 -17.68 1.06 -7.97
N ILE A 276 -17.00 2.19 -7.72
CA ILE A 276 -16.60 2.70 -6.40
C ILE A 276 -16.87 4.23 -6.29
N PRO A 277 -18.14 4.65 -6.35
CA PRO A 277 -18.49 6.07 -6.54
C PRO A 277 -18.15 6.98 -5.35
N GLU A 278 -18.08 6.41 -4.13
CA GLU A 278 -17.87 7.14 -2.88
C GLU A 278 -16.40 7.15 -2.41
N VAL A 279 -15.50 6.48 -3.14
CA VAL A 279 -14.08 6.40 -2.78
C VAL A 279 -13.35 7.69 -3.13
N ILE A 280 -12.75 8.32 -2.12
CA ILE A 280 -11.95 9.57 -2.25
C ILE A 280 -10.49 9.28 -2.61
N GLN A 281 -9.91 8.23 -2.02
CA GLN A 281 -8.52 7.83 -2.28
C GLN A 281 -8.50 6.41 -2.81
N ILE A 282 -7.85 6.18 -3.95
CA ILE A 282 -7.55 4.85 -4.46
C ILE A 282 -6.16 4.46 -3.91
N PRO A 283 -6.09 3.53 -2.94
CA PRO A 283 -4.84 3.20 -2.25
C PRO A 283 -3.78 2.55 -3.13
N GLU A 284 -2.60 2.35 -2.54
CA GLU A 284 -1.47 1.76 -3.24
C GLU A 284 -1.80 0.36 -3.74
N LYS A 285 -1.42 0.07 -4.98
CA LYS A 285 -1.54 -1.24 -5.62
C LYS A 285 -2.95 -1.82 -5.68
N THR A 286 -4.01 -1.04 -5.45
CA THR A 286 -5.40 -1.53 -5.36
C THR A 286 -5.81 -2.39 -6.55
N PHE A 287 -5.45 -2.00 -7.77
CA PHE A 287 -5.72 -2.71 -9.03
C PHE A 287 -4.44 -3.15 -9.75
N MET A 288 -3.32 -3.28 -9.02
CA MET A 288 -2.06 -3.75 -9.60
C MET A 288 -2.25 -5.13 -10.24
N ASP A 289 -1.75 -5.29 -11.47
CA ASP A 289 -1.83 -6.52 -12.27
C ASP A 289 -3.28 -7.03 -12.52
N CYS A 290 -4.27 -6.14 -12.48
CA CYS A 290 -5.64 -6.40 -12.97
C CYS A 290 -5.68 -6.33 -14.50
N ILE A 291 -5.03 -7.29 -15.16
CA ILE A 291 -4.77 -7.28 -16.61
C ILE A 291 -6.03 -7.26 -17.50
N SER A 292 -7.21 -7.63 -16.98
CA SER A 292 -8.47 -7.60 -17.71
C SER A 292 -9.34 -6.37 -17.41
N LEU A 293 -8.88 -5.46 -16.55
CA LEU A 293 -9.66 -4.32 -16.08
C LEU A 293 -9.83 -3.32 -17.22
N GLN A 294 -11.08 -3.06 -17.63
CA GLN A 294 -11.40 -2.21 -18.78
C GLN A 294 -11.86 -0.82 -18.38
N THR A 295 -12.63 -0.73 -17.28
CA THR A 295 -13.24 0.52 -16.81
C THR A 295 -13.32 0.56 -15.29
N VAL A 296 -13.04 1.72 -14.71
CA VAL A 296 -13.28 2.02 -13.29
C VAL A 296 -14.11 3.29 -13.16
N HIS A 297 -15.21 3.21 -12.42
CA HIS A 297 -16.05 4.37 -12.10
C HIS A 297 -15.75 4.85 -10.68
N ALA A 298 -15.02 5.96 -10.57
CA ALA A 298 -14.67 6.59 -9.28
C ALA A 298 -14.67 8.13 -9.40
N PRO A 299 -15.83 8.78 -9.60
CA PRO A 299 -15.95 10.22 -9.83
C PRO A 299 -15.42 11.11 -8.69
N LYS A 300 -15.41 10.60 -7.45
CA LYS A 300 -14.92 11.32 -6.26
C LYS A 300 -13.46 11.06 -5.93
N ALA A 301 -12.75 10.23 -6.71
CA ALA A 301 -11.35 9.95 -6.43
C ALA A 301 -10.50 11.21 -6.65
N GLU A 302 -9.91 11.71 -5.56
CA GLU A 302 -9.00 12.87 -5.50
C GLU A 302 -7.54 12.41 -5.52
N ASP A 303 -7.24 11.33 -4.79
CA ASP A 303 -5.87 10.81 -4.63
C ASP A 303 -5.74 9.43 -5.28
N ILE A 304 -4.89 9.33 -6.32
CA ILE A 304 -4.52 8.06 -6.95
C ILE A 304 -3.12 7.69 -6.50
N MET A 305 -3.03 6.73 -5.57
CA MET A 305 -1.79 6.38 -4.88
C MET A 305 -0.84 5.54 -5.75
N ALA A 306 0.37 5.32 -5.22
CA ALA A 306 1.45 4.70 -5.97
C ALA A 306 1.06 3.30 -6.51
N SER A 307 1.35 3.07 -7.79
CA SER A 307 1.06 1.82 -8.50
C SER A 307 -0.40 1.35 -8.44
N ALA A 308 -1.37 2.22 -8.16
CA ALA A 308 -2.78 1.85 -8.00
C ALA A 308 -3.34 1.04 -9.16
N PHE A 309 -2.95 1.34 -10.41
CA PHE A 309 -3.35 0.65 -11.63
C PHE A 309 -2.15 0.09 -12.41
N TYR A 310 -1.02 -0.14 -11.75
CA TYR A 310 0.17 -0.67 -12.41
C TYR A 310 -0.14 -1.99 -13.13
N GLY A 311 0.16 -2.07 -14.43
CA GLY A 311 -0.05 -3.29 -15.22
C GLY A 311 -1.52 -3.62 -15.52
N ALA A 312 -2.47 -2.69 -15.29
CA ALA A 312 -3.86 -2.83 -15.75
C ALA A 312 -3.95 -2.63 -17.28
N SER A 313 -3.36 -3.57 -18.03
CA SER A 313 -3.05 -3.42 -19.45
C SER A 313 -4.26 -3.34 -20.38
N ALA A 314 -5.44 -3.80 -19.94
CA ALA A 314 -6.71 -3.67 -20.68
C ALA A 314 -7.48 -2.36 -20.38
N LEU A 315 -6.98 -1.49 -19.50
CA LEU A 315 -7.68 -0.27 -19.10
C LEU A 315 -7.71 0.70 -20.28
N THR A 316 -8.91 0.97 -20.81
CA THR A 316 -9.05 1.73 -22.08
C THR A 316 -9.30 3.22 -21.88
N ALA A 317 -9.98 3.57 -20.79
CA ALA A 317 -10.33 4.93 -20.44
C ALA A 317 -10.34 5.08 -18.92
N ILE A 318 -9.97 6.27 -18.46
CA ILE A 318 -10.10 6.71 -17.08
C ILE A 318 -10.91 8.00 -17.05
N SER A 319 -11.77 8.13 -16.04
CA SER A 319 -12.50 9.38 -15.76
C SER A 319 -12.38 9.68 -14.28
N PHE A 320 -11.41 10.52 -13.95
CA PHE A 320 -11.16 11.00 -12.59
C PHE A 320 -11.25 12.53 -12.56
N PRO A 321 -12.46 13.11 -12.68
CA PRO A 321 -12.64 14.56 -12.76
C PRO A 321 -12.21 15.29 -11.48
N SER A 322 -12.15 14.57 -10.36
CA SER A 322 -11.74 15.10 -9.06
C SER A 322 -10.27 14.87 -8.75
N ALA A 323 -9.52 14.11 -9.57
CA ALA A 323 -8.14 13.73 -9.25
C ALA A 323 -7.23 14.96 -9.21
N VAL A 324 -6.59 15.15 -8.06
CA VAL A 324 -5.60 16.20 -7.79
C VAL A 324 -4.19 15.61 -7.80
N ALA A 325 -4.01 14.42 -7.23
CA ALA A 325 -2.70 13.78 -7.12
C ALA A 325 -2.65 12.44 -7.87
N ILE A 326 -1.75 12.35 -8.85
CA ILE A 326 -1.39 11.09 -9.54
C ILE A 326 0.02 10.69 -9.10
N LYS A 327 0.13 9.68 -8.22
CA LYS A 327 1.39 9.27 -7.58
C LYS A 327 2.22 8.34 -8.47
N GLU A 328 3.43 8.00 -7.99
CA GLU A 328 4.43 7.21 -8.72
C GLU A 328 3.83 5.93 -9.33
N LYS A 329 4.11 5.71 -10.62
CA LYS A 329 3.69 4.50 -11.39
C LYS A 329 2.18 4.23 -11.39
N ALA A 330 1.32 5.19 -11.01
CA ALA A 330 -0.11 4.97 -10.83
C ALA A 330 -0.78 4.24 -12.00
N PHE A 331 -0.44 4.59 -13.25
CA PHE A 331 -0.94 3.98 -14.48
C PHE A 331 0.16 3.37 -15.35
N SER A 332 1.34 3.09 -14.79
CA SER A 332 2.43 2.52 -15.58
C SER A 332 2.03 1.17 -16.18
N ASN A 333 2.40 0.94 -17.45
CA ASN A 333 2.03 -0.23 -18.25
C ASN A 333 0.51 -0.41 -18.47
N CYS A 334 -0.30 0.65 -18.35
CA CYS A 334 -1.70 0.67 -18.85
C CYS A 334 -1.71 0.80 -20.39
N SER A 335 -1.22 -0.24 -21.08
CA SER A 335 -0.90 -0.18 -22.51
C SER A 335 -2.10 0.02 -23.45
N SER A 336 -3.33 -0.17 -22.99
CA SER A 336 -4.57 0.10 -23.76
C SER A 336 -5.19 1.47 -23.51
N LEU A 337 -4.65 2.28 -22.59
CA LEU A 337 -5.23 3.56 -22.20
C LEU A 337 -5.10 4.56 -23.35
N ARG A 338 -6.22 5.08 -23.87
CA ARG A 338 -6.22 5.86 -25.13
C ARG A 338 -6.13 7.36 -24.97
N ALA A 339 -6.71 7.90 -23.90
CA ALA A 339 -6.75 9.33 -23.63
C ALA A 339 -6.84 9.57 -22.13
N ILE A 340 -6.29 10.70 -21.68
CA ILE A 340 -6.42 11.19 -20.32
C ILE A 340 -6.95 12.63 -20.31
N ASP A 341 -7.96 12.88 -19.48
CA ASP A 341 -8.47 14.22 -19.15
C ASP A 341 -8.45 14.36 -17.62
N LEU A 342 -7.48 15.11 -17.11
CA LEU A 342 -7.24 15.31 -15.68
C LEU A 342 -7.28 16.82 -15.37
N PRO A 343 -8.47 17.40 -15.21
CA PRO A 343 -8.63 18.85 -15.16
C PRO A 343 -8.03 19.49 -13.90
N ARG A 344 -7.86 18.71 -12.82
CA ARG A 344 -7.44 19.20 -11.50
C ARG A 344 -6.07 18.68 -11.05
N ALA A 345 -5.42 17.83 -11.84
CA ALA A 345 -4.12 17.28 -11.46
C ALA A 345 -3.08 18.41 -11.43
N SER A 346 -2.37 18.57 -10.31
CA SER A 346 -1.29 19.56 -10.16
C SER A 346 0.06 19.01 -10.64
N VAL A 347 0.32 17.73 -10.38
CA VAL A 347 1.60 17.08 -10.69
C VAL A 347 1.37 15.70 -11.30
N ILE A 348 2.17 15.39 -12.32
CA ILE A 348 2.30 14.04 -12.87
C ILE A 348 3.56 13.42 -12.29
N SER A 349 3.41 12.54 -11.29
CA SER A 349 4.55 11.95 -10.57
C SER A 349 5.39 10.99 -11.44
N LYS A 350 6.56 10.60 -10.91
CA LYS A 350 7.51 9.71 -11.56
C LYS A 350 6.83 8.47 -12.18
N GLN A 351 7.08 8.23 -13.46
CA GLN A 351 6.56 7.08 -14.23
C GLN A 351 5.03 6.93 -14.21
N ALA A 352 4.25 7.96 -13.86
CA ALA A 352 2.79 7.85 -13.68
C ALA A 352 2.07 7.21 -14.87
N PHE A 353 2.47 7.54 -16.10
CA PHE A 353 1.90 7.01 -17.35
C PHE A 353 2.96 6.30 -18.21
N LYS A 354 4.10 5.87 -17.63
CA LYS A 354 5.15 5.17 -18.37
C LYS A 354 4.60 3.93 -19.08
N ASN A 355 4.96 3.76 -20.36
CA ASN A 355 4.51 2.68 -21.25
C ASN A 355 2.98 2.59 -21.45
N CYS A 356 2.25 3.69 -21.38
CA CYS A 356 0.88 3.76 -21.88
C CYS A 356 0.90 3.83 -23.42
N THR A 357 1.27 2.74 -24.08
CA THR A 357 1.61 2.72 -25.52
C THR A 357 0.45 3.05 -26.47
N ALA A 358 -0.80 2.96 -26.02
CA ALA A 358 -1.97 3.39 -26.80
C ALA A 358 -2.43 4.83 -26.50
N LEU A 359 -1.78 5.53 -25.56
CA LEU A 359 -2.17 6.88 -25.15
C LEU A 359 -1.89 7.84 -26.30
N SER A 360 -2.95 8.38 -26.89
CA SER A 360 -2.87 9.24 -28.07
C SER A 360 -2.91 10.73 -27.76
N TYR A 361 -3.54 11.09 -26.63
CA TYR A 361 -3.81 12.46 -26.23
C TYR A 361 -3.82 12.60 -24.70
N ALA A 362 -3.23 13.69 -24.21
CA ALA A 362 -3.21 14.04 -22.79
C ALA A 362 -3.59 15.51 -22.55
N LYS A 363 -4.66 15.72 -21.78
CA LYS A 363 -5.17 17.05 -21.39
C LYS A 363 -4.97 17.30 -19.90
N LEU A 364 -4.11 18.25 -19.58
CA LEU A 364 -3.55 18.49 -18.26
C LEU A 364 -3.52 20.00 -17.93
N PRO A 365 -4.67 20.69 -17.87
CA PRO A 365 -4.74 22.15 -17.81
C PRO A 365 -4.14 22.76 -16.54
N SER A 366 -4.08 22.00 -15.44
CA SER A 366 -3.64 22.46 -14.12
C SER A 366 -2.24 21.96 -13.73
N VAL A 367 -1.59 21.16 -14.58
CA VAL A 367 -0.31 20.55 -14.24
C VAL A 367 0.81 21.59 -14.29
N THR A 368 1.58 21.70 -13.21
CA THR A 368 2.77 22.59 -13.10
C THR A 368 4.08 21.83 -13.25
N VAL A 369 4.11 20.55 -12.88
CA VAL A 369 5.31 19.68 -12.97
C VAL A 369 4.97 18.35 -13.61
N ILE A 370 5.78 17.94 -14.59
CA ILE A 370 5.79 16.59 -15.16
C ILE A 370 7.08 15.90 -14.72
N SER A 371 6.97 14.96 -13.78
CA SER A 371 8.09 14.27 -13.16
C SER A 371 8.77 13.22 -14.05
N GLU A 372 9.87 12.64 -13.53
CA GLU A 372 10.78 11.80 -14.31
C GLU A 372 10.04 10.64 -14.98
N GLU A 373 10.29 10.45 -16.26
CA GLU A 373 9.69 9.38 -17.06
C GLU A 373 8.14 9.38 -17.05
N GLY A 374 7.49 10.51 -16.73
CA GLY A 374 6.04 10.60 -16.53
C GLY A 374 5.21 10.01 -17.68
N PHE A 375 5.63 10.24 -18.93
CA PHE A 375 5.05 9.71 -20.16
C PHE A 375 6.05 8.89 -20.99
N MET A 376 7.17 8.45 -20.41
CA MET A 376 8.18 7.68 -21.14
C MET A 376 7.54 6.47 -21.86
N GLY A 377 7.87 6.29 -23.14
CA GLY A 377 7.38 5.17 -23.94
C GLY A 377 5.89 5.24 -24.31
N CYS A 378 5.22 6.39 -24.17
CA CYS A 378 3.89 6.61 -24.75
C CYS A 378 3.99 6.78 -26.27
N THR A 379 4.29 5.69 -26.98
CA THR A 379 4.64 5.70 -28.40
C THR A 379 3.53 6.17 -29.34
N ALA A 380 2.27 6.11 -28.93
CA ALA A 380 1.13 6.64 -29.69
C ALA A 380 0.78 8.10 -29.36
N LEU A 381 1.45 8.74 -28.39
CA LEU A 381 1.11 10.08 -27.94
C LEU A 381 1.42 11.07 -29.06
N THR A 382 0.38 11.72 -29.59
CA THR A 382 0.52 12.69 -30.68
C THR A 382 0.48 14.13 -30.17
N SER A 383 -0.29 14.37 -29.09
CA SER A 383 -0.50 15.71 -28.56
C SER A 383 -0.52 15.74 -27.03
N ILE A 384 0.17 16.74 -26.48
CA ILE A 384 0.19 17.06 -25.05
C ILE A 384 -0.26 18.51 -24.84
N HIS A 385 -1.24 18.70 -23.95
CA HIS A 385 -1.75 20.03 -23.58
C HIS A 385 -1.61 20.26 -22.07
N ALA A 386 -0.51 20.92 -21.68
CA ALA A 386 -0.21 21.28 -20.29
C ALA A 386 0.31 22.73 -20.21
N PRO A 387 -0.59 23.74 -20.35
CA PRO A 387 -0.20 25.14 -20.52
C PRO A 387 0.51 25.76 -19.31
N LEU A 388 0.29 25.21 -18.11
CA LEU A 388 0.88 25.69 -16.86
C LEU A 388 2.13 24.90 -16.45
N ALA A 389 2.57 23.91 -17.24
CA ALA A 389 3.69 23.08 -16.87
C ALA A 389 4.99 23.90 -16.95
N GLU A 390 5.56 24.25 -15.79
CA GLU A 390 6.76 25.07 -15.66
C GLU A 390 8.04 24.22 -15.74
N ARG A 391 8.01 23.01 -15.17
CA ARG A 391 9.17 22.12 -15.10
C ARG A 391 8.85 20.74 -15.67
N ILE A 392 9.62 20.35 -16.67
CA ILE A 392 9.53 19.05 -17.35
C ILE A 392 10.79 18.26 -17.05
N ARG A 393 10.64 17.22 -16.22
CA ARG A 393 11.74 16.49 -15.58
C ARG A 393 12.32 15.40 -16.49
N ASP A 394 13.42 14.81 -16.04
CA ASP A 394 14.23 13.87 -16.83
C ASP A 394 13.40 12.80 -17.56
N ALA A 395 13.65 12.66 -18.86
CA ALA A 395 13.04 11.67 -19.74
C ALA A 395 11.49 11.65 -19.72
N ALA A 396 10.83 12.75 -19.32
CA ALA A 396 9.38 12.82 -19.17
C ALA A 396 8.60 12.35 -20.41
N PHE A 397 9.07 12.66 -21.61
CA PHE A 397 8.48 12.26 -22.89
C PHE A 397 9.43 11.39 -23.73
N MET A 398 10.45 10.78 -23.13
CA MET A 398 11.42 9.96 -23.85
C MET A 398 10.71 8.82 -24.60
N SER A 399 11.07 8.63 -25.86
CA SER A 399 10.47 7.66 -26.78
C SER A 399 8.97 7.85 -27.04
N CYS A 400 8.42 9.05 -26.86
CA CYS A 400 7.11 9.44 -27.41
C CYS A 400 7.23 9.67 -28.93
N SER A 401 7.48 8.59 -29.66
CA SER A 401 7.91 8.64 -31.06
C SER A 401 6.87 9.21 -32.05
N SER A 402 5.60 9.30 -31.66
CA SER A 402 4.52 9.91 -32.46
C SER A 402 4.20 11.37 -32.08
N LEU A 403 4.93 11.97 -31.13
CA LEU A 403 4.61 13.30 -30.60
C LEU A 403 4.90 14.38 -31.65
N THR A 404 3.89 15.20 -31.95
CA THR A 404 4.00 16.34 -32.88
C THR A 404 3.52 17.64 -32.25
N ASP A 405 2.41 17.58 -31.51
CA ASP A 405 1.70 18.78 -31.04
C ASP A 405 1.97 19.01 -29.55
N ILE A 406 2.97 19.86 -29.25
CA ILE A 406 3.40 20.17 -27.89
C ILE A 406 2.86 21.56 -27.49
N VAL A 407 1.93 21.61 -26.53
CA VAL A 407 1.40 22.86 -25.98
C VAL A 407 1.88 23.02 -24.54
N LEU A 408 3.09 23.59 -24.39
CA LEU A 408 3.77 23.84 -23.12
C LEU A 408 4.30 25.31 -23.00
N PRO A 409 3.46 26.34 -23.22
CA PRO A 409 3.90 27.75 -23.15
C PRO A 409 4.44 28.18 -21.78
N GLY A 410 4.08 27.47 -20.71
CA GLY A 410 4.61 27.71 -19.36
C GLY A 410 5.99 27.14 -19.10
N ALA A 411 6.53 26.28 -19.98
CA ALA A 411 7.76 25.55 -19.71
C ALA A 411 8.97 26.49 -19.62
N VAL A 412 9.58 26.51 -18.43
CA VAL A 412 10.80 27.26 -18.10
C VAL A 412 12.01 26.31 -18.07
N TYR A 413 11.83 25.14 -17.46
CA TYR A 413 12.88 24.14 -17.28
C TYR A 413 12.54 22.86 -18.05
N ILE A 414 13.35 22.58 -19.08
CA ILE A 414 13.35 21.31 -19.80
C ILE A 414 14.59 20.55 -19.34
N ASP A 415 14.44 19.50 -18.53
CA ASP A 415 15.58 18.75 -17.99
C ASP A 415 16.14 17.74 -19.02
N ASN A 416 16.88 16.71 -18.57
CA ASN A 416 17.67 15.85 -19.44
C ASN A 416 16.78 14.85 -20.20
N GLN A 417 17.12 14.58 -21.46
CA GLN A 417 16.45 13.55 -22.30
C GLN A 417 14.92 13.69 -22.44
N VAL A 418 14.34 14.85 -22.09
CA VAL A 418 12.88 15.04 -22.00
C VAL A 418 12.14 14.58 -23.24
N PHE A 419 12.57 15.02 -24.43
CA PHE A 419 12.00 14.67 -25.73
C PHE A 419 12.92 13.75 -26.54
N SER A 420 13.84 13.03 -25.88
CA SER A 420 14.72 12.10 -26.59
C SER A 420 13.91 11.03 -27.33
N ASP A 421 14.31 10.69 -28.55
CA ASP A 421 13.62 9.77 -29.46
C ASP A 421 12.19 10.17 -29.86
N CYS A 422 11.80 11.46 -29.73
CA CYS A 422 10.55 12.01 -30.28
C CYS A 422 10.64 12.18 -31.80
N ASN A 423 10.73 11.05 -32.50
CA ASN A 423 11.06 10.98 -33.92
C ASN A 423 10.06 11.66 -34.86
N SER A 424 8.81 11.90 -34.45
CA SER A 424 7.81 12.60 -35.28
C SER A 424 7.81 14.12 -35.10
N LEU A 425 8.51 14.64 -34.10
CA LEU A 425 8.54 16.07 -33.82
C LEU A 425 9.22 16.82 -34.97
N THR A 426 8.52 17.76 -35.60
CA THR A 426 9.04 18.55 -36.73
C THR A 426 9.40 19.98 -36.36
N GLU A 427 8.72 20.54 -35.37
CA GLU A 427 8.93 21.89 -34.89
C GLU A 427 8.75 21.92 -33.37
N ILE A 428 9.51 22.78 -32.70
CA ILE A 428 9.24 23.10 -31.31
C ILE A 428 9.50 24.57 -31.02
N LYS A 429 8.56 25.20 -30.31
CA LYS A 429 8.67 26.59 -29.87
C LYS A 429 8.29 26.69 -28.41
N LEU A 430 9.26 27.01 -27.54
CA LEU A 430 9.04 27.23 -26.12
C LEU A 430 9.59 28.62 -25.74
N GLU A 431 8.69 29.61 -25.76
CA GLU A 431 9.08 31.02 -25.60
C GLU A 431 9.68 31.35 -24.23
N ARG A 432 9.29 30.61 -23.18
CA ARG A 432 9.73 30.84 -21.80
C ARG A 432 10.85 29.90 -21.34
N ALA A 433 11.29 28.98 -22.20
CA ALA A 433 12.29 27.99 -21.81
C ALA A 433 13.64 28.70 -21.59
N GLU A 434 14.07 28.77 -20.34
CA GLU A 434 15.35 29.33 -19.91
C GLU A 434 16.43 28.24 -19.99
N ARG A 435 16.09 27.02 -19.56
CA ARG A 435 17.04 25.90 -19.52
C ARG A 435 16.58 24.74 -20.40
N ILE A 436 17.51 24.26 -21.22
CA ILE A 436 17.38 23.02 -22.00
C ILE A 436 18.45 22.05 -21.53
N GLY A 437 18.05 20.87 -21.04
CA GLY A 437 18.93 19.88 -20.46
C GLY A 437 19.72 19.07 -21.49
N SER A 438 20.65 18.25 -20.99
CA SER A 438 21.51 17.41 -21.81
C SER A 438 20.69 16.35 -22.53
N ARG A 439 20.97 16.14 -23.82
CA ARG A 439 20.23 15.22 -24.70
C ARG A 439 18.71 15.46 -24.77
N ALA A 440 18.22 16.65 -24.40
CA ALA A 440 16.78 16.95 -24.31
C ALA A 440 15.99 16.60 -25.59
N PHE A 441 16.58 16.78 -26.77
CA PHE A 441 16.01 16.46 -28.09
C PHE A 441 16.87 15.46 -28.86
N GLU A 442 17.67 14.63 -28.17
CA GLU A 442 18.50 13.61 -28.83
C GLU A 442 17.63 12.70 -29.71
N ASN A 443 18.12 12.37 -30.91
CA ASN A 443 17.42 11.55 -31.90
C ASN A 443 16.02 12.07 -32.31
N CYS A 444 15.73 13.37 -32.19
CA CYS A 444 14.57 13.97 -32.86
C CYS A 444 14.83 14.10 -34.37
N THR A 445 14.85 12.96 -35.07
CA THR A 445 15.37 12.85 -36.45
C THR A 445 14.58 13.62 -37.50
N ASN A 446 13.33 14.00 -37.21
CA ASN A 446 12.50 14.83 -38.09
C ASN A 446 12.41 16.31 -37.69
N LEU A 447 13.06 16.73 -36.59
CA LEU A 447 13.02 18.10 -36.11
C LEU A 447 13.69 19.03 -37.13
N LYS A 448 12.96 20.04 -37.60
CA LYS A 448 13.40 21.03 -38.59
C LYS A 448 13.65 22.39 -37.98
N THR A 449 12.78 22.79 -37.07
CA THR A 449 12.79 24.12 -36.45
C THR A 449 12.73 23.99 -34.94
N ALA A 450 13.56 24.73 -34.24
CA ALA A 450 13.55 24.79 -32.79
C ALA A 450 13.77 26.24 -32.31
N GLU A 451 12.86 26.77 -31.51
CA GLU A 451 12.85 28.17 -31.09
C GLU A 451 12.79 28.30 -29.55
N PHE A 452 13.85 28.87 -28.97
CA PHE A 452 14.00 29.08 -27.53
C PHE A 452 14.58 30.47 -27.25
N PRO A 453 13.79 31.54 -27.46
CA PRO A 453 14.29 32.92 -27.41
C PRO A 453 14.71 33.40 -26.02
N GLN A 454 14.40 32.67 -24.96
CA GLN A 454 14.80 32.98 -23.59
C GLN A 454 15.82 31.98 -23.03
N ALA A 455 16.28 31.00 -23.83
CA ALA A 455 17.21 30.00 -23.33
C ALA A 455 18.52 30.67 -22.95
N ASP A 456 18.90 30.64 -21.67
CA ASP A 456 20.23 31.06 -21.22
C ASP A 456 21.21 29.87 -21.20
N ARG A 457 20.68 28.64 -21.21
CA ARG A 457 21.44 27.39 -21.07
C ARG A 457 20.95 26.28 -21.98
N ILE A 458 21.92 25.59 -22.58
CA ILE A 458 21.70 24.41 -23.40
C ILE A 458 22.69 23.33 -23.00
N GLY A 459 22.18 22.18 -22.59
CA GLY A 459 22.95 21.04 -22.12
C GLY A 459 23.67 20.30 -23.25
N GLU A 460 24.62 19.47 -22.85
CA GLU A 460 25.45 18.68 -23.76
C GLU A 460 24.59 17.79 -24.65
N PHE A 461 24.89 17.76 -25.95
CA PHE A 461 24.18 16.92 -26.92
C PHE A 461 22.66 17.17 -26.99
N ALA A 462 22.15 18.33 -26.53
CA ALA A 462 20.71 18.63 -26.52
C ALA A 462 20.02 18.31 -27.84
N PHE A 463 20.66 18.58 -28.98
CA PHE A 463 20.13 18.32 -30.33
C PHE A 463 20.92 17.24 -31.08
N ARG A 464 21.60 16.31 -30.39
CA ARG A 464 22.37 15.24 -31.03
C ARG A 464 21.47 14.40 -31.93
N ASN A 465 21.95 14.09 -33.14
CA ASN A 465 21.20 13.35 -34.16
C ASN A 465 19.85 13.98 -34.58
N CYS A 466 19.68 15.30 -34.42
CA CYS A 466 18.61 16.06 -35.08
C CYS A 466 18.96 16.29 -36.56
N LEU A 467 18.92 15.22 -37.36
CA LEU A 467 19.48 15.18 -38.72
C LEU A 467 18.83 16.15 -39.73
N LYS A 468 17.65 16.69 -39.42
CA LYS A 468 16.90 17.61 -40.28
C LYS A 468 16.81 19.03 -39.73
N LEU A 469 17.53 19.35 -38.64
CA LEU A 469 17.43 20.65 -37.97
C LEU A 469 18.07 21.73 -38.85
N ASP A 470 17.22 22.53 -39.49
CA ASP A 470 17.60 23.60 -40.40
C ASP A 470 17.62 24.96 -39.69
N THR A 471 16.77 25.17 -38.68
CA THR A 471 16.63 26.43 -37.95
C THR A 471 16.65 26.21 -36.44
N LEU A 472 17.60 26.86 -35.76
CA LEU A 472 17.70 26.92 -34.30
C LEU A 472 17.77 28.39 -33.88
N LEU A 473 16.71 28.91 -33.25
CA LEU A 473 16.64 30.29 -32.76
C LEU A 473 16.91 30.34 -31.25
N LEU A 474 17.99 31.02 -30.87
CA LEU A 474 18.47 31.21 -29.50
C LEU A 474 18.69 32.72 -29.23
N PRO A 475 18.69 33.19 -27.98
CA PRO A 475 18.96 34.60 -27.68
C PRO A 475 20.39 35.00 -28.02
N ASP A 476 20.56 36.30 -28.32
CA ASP A 476 21.86 36.92 -28.53
C ASP A 476 22.67 36.92 -27.23
N GLY A 477 23.96 36.54 -27.32
CA GLY A 477 24.87 36.56 -26.17
C GLY A 477 24.93 35.27 -25.37
N LEU A 478 24.36 34.17 -25.87
CA LEU A 478 24.56 32.84 -25.30
C LEU A 478 26.07 32.51 -25.27
N THR A 479 26.68 32.53 -24.09
CA THR A 479 28.06 32.06 -23.94
C THR A 479 28.06 30.54 -24.04
N PRO A 480 28.90 29.95 -24.91
CA PRO A 480 29.07 28.50 -24.93
C PRO A 480 29.44 27.98 -23.54
N ALA A 481 28.91 26.82 -23.19
CA ALA A 481 29.31 26.13 -21.98
C ALA A 481 30.84 26.04 -21.89
N ALA A 482 31.42 26.52 -20.78
CA ALA A 482 32.84 26.32 -20.53
C ALA A 482 33.07 24.82 -20.31
N ASP A 483 33.79 24.16 -21.22
CA ASP A 483 34.11 22.73 -21.13
C ASP A 483 34.92 22.40 -19.87
N SER A 484 35.68 23.36 -19.34
CA SER A 484 36.53 23.22 -18.16
C SER A 484 35.89 23.84 -16.91
N ILE A 485 36.03 23.16 -15.77
CA ILE A 485 35.72 23.69 -14.46
C ILE A 485 36.74 24.79 -14.11
N THR A 486 36.25 25.96 -13.73
CA THR A 486 37.06 27.01 -13.11
C THR A 486 36.75 27.09 -11.63
N LEU A 487 37.80 27.08 -10.81
CA LEU A 487 37.72 27.02 -9.37
C LEU A 487 38.46 28.19 -8.75
N THR A 488 38.02 28.59 -7.57
CA THR A 488 38.83 29.36 -6.63
C THR A 488 38.88 28.61 -5.31
N ILE A 489 40.08 28.42 -4.77
CA ILE A 489 40.29 27.78 -3.47
C ILE A 489 40.92 28.76 -2.49
N ASP A 490 40.56 28.65 -1.20
CA ASP A 490 41.27 29.30 -0.10
C ASP A 490 41.95 28.23 0.76
N MET A 491 43.24 28.40 1.04
CA MET A 491 44.08 27.46 1.79
C MET A 491 44.12 27.83 3.29
N THR A 492 44.52 26.88 4.15
CA THR A 492 44.59 27.07 5.61
C THR A 492 45.61 28.13 6.06
N ASP A 493 46.59 28.47 5.20
CA ASP A 493 47.56 29.54 5.45
C ASP A 493 47.05 30.94 5.02
N GLY A 494 45.84 31.01 4.46
CA GLY A 494 45.20 32.23 3.97
C GLY A 494 45.51 32.57 2.51
N THR A 495 46.23 31.72 1.78
CA THR A 495 46.43 31.90 0.33
C THR A 495 45.18 31.57 -0.46
N ARG A 496 45.01 32.23 -1.62
CA ARG A 496 43.88 32.03 -2.54
C ARG A 496 44.39 31.78 -3.94
N GLU A 497 43.95 30.68 -4.55
CA GLU A 497 44.39 30.26 -5.88
C GLU A 497 43.20 30.09 -6.83
N ALA A 498 43.39 30.50 -8.09
CA ALA A 498 42.44 30.26 -9.17
C ALA A 498 42.96 29.12 -10.04
N LEU A 499 42.12 28.11 -10.26
CA LEU A 499 42.49 26.86 -10.93
C LEU A 499 41.51 26.57 -12.06
N GLN A 500 41.96 25.76 -13.01
CA GLN A 500 41.14 25.33 -14.14
C GLN A 500 41.49 23.88 -14.50
N GLY A 501 40.49 23.09 -14.85
CA GLY A 501 40.68 21.74 -15.34
C GLY A 501 39.37 21.12 -15.82
N ASP A 502 39.47 20.02 -16.56
CA ASP A 502 38.29 19.36 -17.15
C ASP A 502 37.40 18.66 -16.09
N THR A 503 37.95 18.40 -14.91
CA THR A 503 37.24 17.81 -13.75
C THR A 503 37.75 18.45 -12.45
N LEU A 504 37.04 18.25 -11.33
CA LEU A 504 37.50 18.72 -10.01
C LEU A 504 38.87 18.11 -9.67
N GLN A 505 39.04 16.82 -9.98
CA GLN A 505 40.30 16.11 -9.81
C GLN A 505 41.44 16.73 -10.63
N ALA A 506 41.20 17.03 -11.91
CA ALA A 506 42.20 17.59 -12.80
C ALA A 506 42.58 19.03 -12.40
N ALA A 507 41.61 19.83 -11.97
CA ALA A 507 41.83 21.20 -11.51
C ALA A 507 42.64 21.25 -10.20
N LEU A 508 42.45 20.28 -9.30
CA LEU A 508 43.07 20.26 -7.97
C LEU A 508 44.35 19.39 -7.89
N GLN A 509 44.79 18.80 -8.99
CA GLN A 509 45.92 17.85 -9.00
C GLN A 509 47.26 18.43 -8.53
N THR A 510 47.44 19.74 -8.63
CA THR A 510 48.70 20.43 -8.27
C THR A 510 48.70 20.99 -6.85
N VAL A 511 47.60 20.86 -6.12
CA VAL A 511 47.41 21.47 -4.80
C VAL A 511 47.31 20.41 -3.71
N SER A 512 47.80 20.75 -2.51
CA SER A 512 47.67 19.92 -1.33
C SER A 512 46.22 19.93 -0.82
N LEU A 513 45.47 18.85 -1.09
CA LEU A 513 44.05 18.74 -0.68
C LEU A 513 43.84 18.86 0.84
N THR A 514 44.83 18.48 1.65
CA THR A 514 44.76 18.59 3.12
C THR A 514 44.80 20.03 3.61
N GLU A 515 45.22 20.99 2.78
CA GLU A 515 45.34 22.41 3.15
C GLU A 515 44.18 23.25 2.62
N ILE A 516 43.25 22.66 1.85
CA ILE A 516 42.10 23.40 1.30
C ILE A 516 41.09 23.65 2.42
N SER A 517 40.76 24.92 2.64
CA SER A 517 39.76 25.37 3.63
C SER A 517 38.42 25.79 3.01
N ARG A 518 38.45 26.31 1.77
CA ARG A 518 37.25 26.65 1.00
C ARG A 518 37.44 26.31 -0.48
N LEU A 519 36.39 25.81 -1.12
CA LEU A 519 36.36 25.49 -2.56
C LEU A 519 35.14 26.16 -3.19
N ILE A 520 35.38 27.04 -4.17
CA ILE A 520 34.35 27.77 -4.91
C ILE A 520 34.42 27.36 -6.38
N VAL A 521 33.35 26.82 -6.91
CA VAL A 521 33.19 26.50 -8.34
C VAL A 521 32.58 27.70 -9.04
N MET A 522 33.35 28.36 -9.89
CA MET A 522 32.99 29.62 -10.53
C MET A 522 32.21 29.40 -11.84
N ASP A 523 32.68 28.46 -12.66
CA ASP A 523 32.10 28.13 -13.96
C ASP A 523 32.46 26.67 -14.37
N GLY A 524 31.72 26.09 -15.33
CA GLY A 524 31.93 24.74 -15.87
C GLY A 524 30.81 23.73 -15.58
N ARG A 525 31.17 22.44 -15.52
CA ARG A 525 30.27 21.31 -15.25
C ARG A 525 30.72 20.51 -14.04
N ILE A 526 29.79 20.09 -13.19
CA ILE A 526 30.06 19.06 -12.18
C ILE A 526 29.32 17.79 -12.57
N SER A 527 30.06 16.72 -12.83
CA SER A 527 29.52 15.41 -13.17
C SER A 527 29.33 14.52 -11.93
N THR A 528 28.66 13.38 -12.08
CA THR A 528 28.60 12.36 -11.02
C THR A 528 29.99 11.88 -10.62
N ALA A 529 30.94 11.81 -11.56
CA ALA A 529 32.32 11.40 -11.28
C ALA A 529 33.07 12.42 -10.41
N ASP A 530 32.77 13.71 -10.55
CA ASP A 530 33.32 14.76 -9.68
C ASP A 530 32.80 14.62 -8.25
N TRP A 531 31.53 14.26 -8.08
CA TRP A 531 30.95 13.96 -6.77
C TRP A 531 31.53 12.69 -6.14
N GLU A 532 31.70 11.63 -6.92
CA GLU A 532 32.35 10.40 -6.46
C GLU A 532 33.83 10.64 -6.11
N TRP A 533 34.52 11.49 -6.86
CA TRP A 533 35.87 11.92 -6.54
C TRP A 533 35.91 12.69 -5.21
N MET A 534 35.05 13.70 -5.03
CA MET A 534 34.93 14.44 -3.75
C MET A 534 34.74 13.48 -2.57
N ARG A 535 33.84 12.51 -2.73
CA ARG A 535 33.59 11.47 -1.73
C ARG A 535 34.82 10.59 -1.47
N SER A 536 35.59 10.23 -2.50
CA SER A 536 36.84 9.46 -2.34
C SER A 536 37.91 10.24 -1.57
N GLN A 537 37.80 11.58 -1.56
CA GLN A 537 38.70 12.48 -0.82
C GLN A 537 38.13 12.88 0.55
N HIS A 538 37.07 12.25 1.05
CA HIS A 538 36.44 12.55 2.35
C HIS A 538 37.48 12.63 3.49
N ASP A 539 38.35 11.62 3.60
CA ASP A 539 39.40 11.59 4.63
C ASP A 539 40.60 12.50 4.33
N THR A 540 40.71 13.05 3.12
CA THR A 540 41.84 13.92 2.73
C THR A 540 41.47 15.40 2.86
N LEU A 541 40.22 15.77 2.56
CA LEU A 541 39.68 17.13 2.67
C LEU A 541 39.30 17.51 4.11
N GLN A 542 40.09 17.08 5.10
CA GLN A 542 39.77 17.24 6.54
C GLN A 542 39.72 18.70 7.02
N ASN A 543 40.20 19.65 6.22
CA ASN A 543 40.15 21.08 6.51
C ASN A 543 39.10 21.85 5.69
N LEU A 544 38.37 21.20 4.78
CA LEU A 544 37.38 21.86 3.91
C LEU A 544 36.14 22.29 4.72
N LYS A 545 36.02 23.59 4.98
CA LYS A 545 34.93 24.19 5.76
C LYS A 545 33.78 24.70 4.91
N GLU A 546 34.05 25.16 3.69
CA GLU A 546 33.02 25.73 2.83
C GLU A 546 33.16 25.23 1.39
N PHE A 547 32.04 24.78 0.82
CA PHE A 547 31.93 24.42 -0.59
C PHE A 547 30.80 25.23 -1.23
N GLU A 548 31.12 25.96 -2.29
CA GLU A 548 30.17 26.84 -2.96
C GLU A 548 30.21 26.62 -4.46
N ILE A 549 29.04 26.57 -5.07
CA ILE A 549 28.89 26.63 -6.52
C ILE A 549 28.21 27.96 -6.87
N GLN A 550 28.82 28.72 -7.77
CA GLN A 550 28.21 29.94 -8.28
C GLN A 550 27.09 29.62 -9.28
N ARG A 551 26.11 30.54 -9.37
CA ARG A 551 24.88 30.36 -10.17
C ARG A 551 25.10 30.25 -11.68
N ASN A 552 26.32 30.16 -12.19
CA ASN A 552 26.62 30.19 -13.62
C ASN A 552 27.04 28.83 -14.22
N LEU A 553 27.01 27.72 -13.46
CA LEU A 553 27.35 26.40 -14.02
C LEU A 553 26.37 25.93 -15.10
N TYR A 554 26.88 25.22 -16.10
CA TYR A 554 26.12 24.76 -17.27
C TYR A 554 25.38 23.44 -17.00
N GLU A 555 25.97 22.56 -16.19
CA GLU A 555 25.37 21.29 -15.78
C GLU A 555 25.95 20.85 -14.42
N ILE A 556 25.08 20.52 -13.47
CA ILE A 556 25.45 19.90 -12.20
C ILE A 556 24.66 18.60 -12.11
N ALA A 557 25.36 17.48 -12.10
CA ALA A 557 24.76 16.20 -11.83
C ALA A 557 24.11 16.22 -10.44
N ASP A 558 23.03 15.46 -10.28
CA ASP A 558 22.44 15.16 -8.98
C ASP A 558 23.53 14.72 -8.00
N LEU A 559 23.42 15.14 -6.74
CA LEU A 559 24.27 14.56 -5.71
C LEU A 559 23.92 13.07 -5.62
N PRO A 560 24.86 12.16 -5.93
CA PRO A 560 24.56 10.74 -5.91
C PRO A 560 24.24 10.27 -4.48
N SER A 561 23.58 9.13 -4.39
CA SER A 561 23.43 8.48 -3.10
C SER A 561 24.78 7.95 -2.62
N ALA A 562 25.12 8.18 -1.35
CA ALA A 562 26.29 7.61 -0.73
C ALA A 562 26.00 6.18 -0.22
N ASN A 563 26.77 5.19 -0.68
CA ASN A 563 26.80 3.83 -0.15
C ASN A 563 27.95 3.68 0.87
N ASP A 564 27.86 2.76 1.83
CA ASP A 564 28.93 2.50 2.83
C ASP A 564 29.18 3.56 3.93
N TYR A 565 28.18 4.39 4.26
CA TYR A 565 28.23 5.38 5.35
C TYR A 565 29.26 6.51 5.22
N THR A 566 29.87 6.68 4.04
CA THR A 566 30.77 7.81 3.73
C THR A 566 30.01 8.86 2.92
N ALA A 567 29.70 10.00 3.54
CA ALA A 567 29.09 11.15 2.89
C ALA A 567 30.00 11.76 1.81
N ILE A 568 29.40 12.48 0.87
CA ILE A 568 30.13 13.14 -0.23
C ILE A 568 31.08 14.21 0.31
N PHE A 569 30.65 14.92 1.36
CA PHE A 569 31.45 15.94 2.02
C PHE A 569 32.06 15.41 3.33
N PRO A 570 33.25 15.91 3.70
CA PRO A 570 33.92 15.54 4.95
C PRO A 570 33.13 16.00 6.18
N ASP A 571 33.29 15.31 7.31
CA ASP A 571 32.59 15.62 8.57
C ASP A 571 32.85 17.05 9.09
N CYS A 572 33.94 17.68 8.64
CA CYS A 572 34.39 19.02 9.00
C CYS A 572 33.71 20.17 8.21
N ILE A 573 32.94 19.85 7.17
CA ILE A 573 32.25 20.84 6.32
C ILE A 573 31.25 21.63 7.17
N GLU A 574 31.24 22.96 7.03
CA GLU A 574 30.41 23.87 7.83
C GLU A 574 29.31 24.53 6.99
N LYS A 575 29.57 24.78 5.70
CA LYS A 575 28.63 25.41 4.78
C LYS A 575 28.73 24.83 3.37
N VAL A 576 27.57 24.55 2.77
CA VAL A 576 27.46 24.07 1.39
C VAL A 576 26.41 24.87 0.63
N THR A 577 26.76 25.38 -0.56
CA THR A 577 25.83 26.10 -1.44
C THR A 577 25.84 25.46 -2.83
N ILE A 578 24.69 24.93 -3.24
CA ILE A 578 24.50 24.21 -4.51
C ILE A 578 23.26 24.78 -5.21
N PRO A 579 23.38 25.89 -5.96
CA PRO A 579 22.24 26.62 -6.49
C PRO A 579 21.43 25.80 -7.48
N GLN A 580 22.05 24.86 -8.18
CA GLN A 580 21.45 24.10 -9.28
C GLN A 580 21.71 22.60 -9.10
N SER A 581 21.19 21.95 -8.07
CA SER A 581 21.18 20.48 -8.08
C SER A 581 19.77 20.01 -7.90
N VAL A 582 19.45 18.95 -8.61
CA VAL A 582 18.11 18.56 -8.89
C VAL A 582 17.71 17.47 -7.90
N ILE A 583 18.57 16.51 -7.56
CA ILE A 583 18.37 15.56 -6.44
C ILE A 583 19.52 15.65 -5.44
N ILE A 584 19.18 15.68 -4.15
CA ILE A 584 20.12 15.36 -3.07
C ILE A 584 19.94 13.87 -2.74
N GLY A 585 20.89 13.04 -3.16
CA GLY A 585 20.81 11.59 -3.01
C GLY A 585 20.79 11.10 -1.56
N ASP A 586 20.48 9.82 -1.38
CA ASP A 586 20.44 9.19 -0.08
C ASP A 586 21.81 9.27 0.61
N TYR A 587 21.84 9.55 1.91
CA TYR A 587 23.07 9.67 2.72
C TYR A 587 24.11 10.71 2.24
N ALA A 588 23.77 11.61 1.31
CA ALA A 588 24.74 12.53 0.67
C ALA A 588 25.57 13.37 1.68
N PHE A 589 24.97 13.75 2.80
CA PHE A 589 25.55 14.50 3.92
C PHE A 589 25.44 13.75 5.26
N GLU A 590 25.21 12.42 5.27
CA GLU A 590 25.06 11.69 6.54
C GLU A 590 26.28 11.92 7.44
N ARG A 591 26.06 12.33 8.69
CA ARG A 591 27.11 12.59 9.70
C ARG A 591 28.06 13.74 9.42
N CYS A 592 27.75 14.65 8.47
CA CYS A 592 28.45 15.93 8.38
C CYS A 592 28.19 16.77 9.65
N ALA A 593 28.91 16.49 10.73
CA ALA A 593 28.60 16.94 12.08
C ALA A 593 28.90 18.42 12.29
N ALA A 594 29.82 18.98 11.51
CA ALA A 594 30.13 20.41 11.51
C ALA A 594 29.17 21.24 10.63
N LEU A 595 28.36 20.61 9.75
CA LEU A 595 27.53 21.33 8.79
C LEU A 595 26.52 22.20 9.55
N THR A 596 26.56 23.51 9.35
CA THR A 596 25.69 24.49 10.01
C THR A 596 24.64 25.09 9.07
N GLU A 597 24.97 25.18 7.78
CA GLU A 597 24.13 25.79 6.75
C GLU A 597 24.21 25.02 5.44
N ILE A 598 23.05 24.79 4.80
CA ILE A 598 22.99 24.38 3.40
C ILE A 598 21.94 25.16 2.62
N GLU A 599 22.33 25.63 1.43
CA GLU A 599 21.44 26.28 0.48
C GLU A 599 21.48 25.49 -0.84
N ALA A 600 20.37 24.85 -1.19
CA ALA A 600 20.22 24.18 -2.49
C ALA A 600 18.86 24.52 -3.12
N PRO A 601 18.73 25.74 -3.68
CA PRO A 601 17.42 26.30 -3.97
C PRO A 601 16.60 25.54 -5.01
N GLU A 602 17.26 24.93 -6.00
CA GLU A 602 16.62 24.16 -7.08
C GLU A 602 16.42 22.67 -6.75
N ALA A 603 16.86 22.21 -5.56
CA ALA A 603 16.74 20.82 -5.15
C ALA A 603 15.28 20.46 -4.91
N TYR A 604 14.71 19.67 -5.82
CA TYR A 604 13.30 19.26 -5.75
C TYR A 604 13.09 17.97 -4.95
N ARG A 605 14.14 17.15 -4.77
CA ARG A 605 14.09 15.94 -3.95
C ARG A 605 15.25 15.87 -2.96
N ILE A 606 14.90 15.52 -1.73
CA ILE A 606 15.84 15.22 -0.64
C ILE A 606 15.71 13.73 -0.32
N GLY A 607 16.77 12.98 -0.58
CA GLY A 607 16.83 11.53 -0.44
C GLY A 607 16.79 11.03 1.01
N LYS A 608 16.69 9.71 1.13
CA LYS A 608 16.62 9.01 2.41
C LYS A 608 17.89 9.24 3.20
N HIS A 609 17.77 9.62 4.47
CA HIS A 609 18.93 9.94 5.34
C HIS A 609 19.90 10.99 4.77
N ALA A 610 19.51 11.80 3.78
CA ALA A 610 20.40 12.73 3.10
C ALA A 610 21.22 13.61 4.06
N PHE A 611 20.61 14.10 5.15
CA PHE A 611 21.22 14.93 6.18
C PHE A 611 21.19 14.27 7.56
N ALA A 612 21.02 12.94 7.64
CA ALA A 612 20.88 12.29 8.92
C ALA A 612 22.14 12.47 9.77
N LYS A 613 21.98 12.80 11.05
CA LYS A 613 23.04 13.07 12.03
C LYS A 613 23.92 14.30 11.73
N CYS A 614 23.47 15.25 10.90
CA CYS A 614 24.06 16.60 10.84
C CYS A 614 23.70 17.38 12.12
N SER A 615 24.44 17.12 13.21
CA SER A 615 24.08 17.57 14.56
C SER A 615 24.23 19.08 14.79
N SER A 616 25.06 19.76 14.00
CA SER A 616 25.25 21.21 14.04
C SER A 616 24.41 21.99 13.02
N LEU A 617 23.61 21.31 12.20
CA LEU A 617 22.84 21.95 11.13
C LEU A 617 21.80 22.88 11.74
N LYS A 618 21.86 24.17 11.43
CA LYS A 618 20.97 25.22 11.95
C LYS A 618 19.99 25.72 10.90
N THR A 619 20.48 25.90 9.67
CA THR A 619 19.70 26.44 8.55
C THR A 619 19.79 25.51 7.34
N ALA A 620 18.67 25.19 6.72
CA ALA A 620 18.64 24.49 5.44
C ALA A 620 17.51 25.03 4.55
N SER A 621 17.84 25.38 3.30
CA SER A 621 16.93 26.05 2.37
C SER A 621 16.83 25.31 1.05
N PHE A 622 15.61 24.86 0.73
CA PHE A 622 15.21 24.12 -0.47
C PHE A 622 13.84 24.62 -0.98
N PRO A 623 13.72 25.86 -1.49
CA PRO A 623 12.47 26.45 -1.96
C PRO A 623 11.67 25.56 -2.93
N GLU A 624 12.38 24.83 -3.80
CA GLU A 624 11.79 23.97 -4.84
C GLU A 624 11.60 22.51 -4.42
N ALA A 625 11.88 22.14 -3.17
CA ALA A 625 11.73 20.76 -2.69
C ALA A 625 10.26 20.31 -2.70
N ASP A 626 9.90 19.42 -3.62
CA ASP A 626 8.59 18.74 -3.70
C ASP A 626 8.57 17.46 -2.84
N PHE A 627 9.72 16.76 -2.76
CA PHE A 627 9.84 15.46 -2.10
C PHE A 627 10.94 15.49 -1.03
N VAL A 628 10.58 15.17 0.21
CA VAL A 628 11.53 14.92 1.31
C VAL A 628 11.33 13.49 1.76
N ASP A 629 12.31 12.61 1.52
CA ASP A 629 12.19 11.18 1.79
C ASP A 629 12.33 10.83 3.28
N GLU A 630 12.13 9.56 3.59
CA GLU A 630 12.16 9.04 4.95
C GLU A 630 13.50 9.32 5.64
N TYR A 631 13.45 9.74 6.91
CA TYR A 631 14.63 10.04 7.72
C TYR A 631 15.60 11.08 7.16
N ALA A 632 15.20 11.88 6.16
CA ALA A 632 16.06 12.86 5.48
C ALA A 632 16.87 13.74 6.44
N PHE A 633 16.29 14.22 7.54
CA PHE A 633 16.92 15.09 8.55
C PHE A 633 16.95 14.44 9.95
N GLN A 634 16.96 13.11 10.02
CA GLN A 634 16.97 12.40 11.30
C GLN A 634 18.16 12.84 12.18
N LEU A 635 17.94 13.11 13.47
CA LEU A 635 18.96 13.51 14.45
C LEU A 635 19.65 14.86 14.18
N CYS A 636 19.04 15.75 13.39
CA CYS A 636 19.49 17.15 13.24
C CYS A 636 19.04 18.02 14.43
N GLY A 637 19.66 17.82 15.60
CA GLY A 637 19.21 18.39 16.87
C GLY A 637 19.23 19.92 16.95
N GLN A 638 20.05 20.61 16.16
CA GLN A 638 20.19 22.08 16.14
C GLN A 638 19.41 22.78 15.02
N LEU A 639 18.67 22.04 14.18
CA LEU A 639 17.99 22.58 13.01
C LEU A 639 16.85 23.52 13.43
N GLN A 640 17.00 24.81 13.15
CA GLN A 640 16.08 25.88 13.56
C GLN A 640 15.28 26.42 12.38
N ASN A 641 15.98 26.67 11.26
CA ASN A 641 15.41 27.30 10.07
C ASN A 641 15.41 26.30 8.92
N LEU A 642 14.23 25.88 8.50
CA LEU A 642 14.08 24.95 7.39
C LEU A 642 13.04 25.52 6.41
N HIS A 643 13.40 25.69 5.15
CA HIS A 643 12.57 26.36 4.13
C HIS A 643 12.33 25.48 2.91
N PHE A 644 11.08 25.02 2.72
CA PHE A 644 10.64 24.15 1.61
C PHE A 644 9.13 24.38 1.35
N PRO A 645 8.75 25.58 0.85
CA PRO A 645 7.36 26.02 0.71
C PRO A 645 6.53 25.18 -0.29
N LYS A 646 7.17 24.40 -1.16
CA LYS A 646 6.52 23.60 -2.21
C LYS A 646 6.35 22.11 -1.89
N ALA A 647 6.83 21.62 -0.73
CA ALA A 647 6.85 20.17 -0.48
C ALA A 647 5.46 19.53 -0.48
N GLU A 648 5.22 18.66 -1.46
CA GLU A 648 4.00 17.88 -1.60
C GLU A 648 4.07 16.56 -0.84
N SER A 649 5.28 16.04 -0.57
CA SER A 649 5.48 14.74 0.07
C SER A 649 6.62 14.78 1.10
N ILE A 650 6.28 14.46 2.35
CA ILE A 650 7.25 14.32 3.45
C ILE A 650 7.18 12.87 3.96
N GLY A 651 8.31 12.18 3.84
CA GLY A 651 8.50 10.79 4.21
C GLY A 651 8.43 10.57 5.70
N SER A 652 8.12 9.33 6.07
CA SER A 652 8.05 8.89 7.45
C SER A 652 9.33 9.24 8.21
N SER A 653 9.20 9.82 9.41
CA SER A 653 10.34 10.12 10.27
C SER A 653 11.40 11.06 9.68
N ALA A 654 11.08 11.81 8.60
CA ALA A 654 11.99 12.75 7.96
C ALA A 654 12.67 13.70 8.97
N PHE A 655 11.94 14.14 10.00
CA PHE A 655 12.41 15.10 11.01
C PHE A 655 12.51 14.49 12.43
N THR A 656 12.73 13.19 12.55
CA THR A 656 12.87 12.54 13.87
C THR A 656 14.10 13.08 14.61
N ASP A 657 13.92 13.46 15.88
CA ASP A 657 14.95 14.06 16.74
C ASP A 657 15.48 15.45 16.31
N CYS A 658 14.74 16.20 15.47
CA CYS A 658 14.99 17.62 15.21
C CYS A 658 14.45 18.53 16.33
N ARG A 659 15.13 18.54 17.49
CA ARG A 659 14.60 19.15 18.73
C ARG A 659 14.52 20.69 18.70
N ALA A 660 15.35 21.35 17.89
CA ALA A 660 15.42 22.81 17.81
C ALA A 660 14.47 23.44 16.77
N LEU A 661 13.70 22.62 16.03
CA LEU A 661 12.78 23.11 15.00
C LEU A 661 11.63 23.87 15.68
N GLN A 662 11.69 25.20 15.65
CA GLN A 662 10.73 26.06 16.37
C GLN A 662 9.32 25.99 15.75
N ARG A 663 8.33 26.14 16.63
CA ARG A 663 6.86 26.19 16.50
C ARG A 663 6.20 26.95 15.32
N ASN A 664 6.91 27.38 14.26
CA ASN A 664 6.46 28.40 13.31
C ASN A 664 6.56 28.08 11.79
N ILE A 665 6.80 26.84 11.37
CA ILE A 665 6.71 26.49 9.93
C ILE A 665 5.93 25.17 9.75
N MET A 666 4.61 25.28 9.75
CA MET A 666 3.70 24.49 8.91
C MET A 666 2.49 25.38 8.66
N ASP A 667 2.69 26.43 7.86
CA ASP A 667 1.59 27.23 7.38
C ASP A 667 0.78 26.36 6.41
N LYS A 668 -0.43 26.03 6.87
CA LYS A 668 -1.59 25.49 6.16
C LYS A 668 -1.32 24.55 4.98
N GLY A 669 -1.38 23.24 5.26
CA GLY A 669 -1.97 22.30 4.32
C GLY A 669 -1.16 21.06 3.92
N THR A 670 -0.46 20.38 4.84
CA THR A 670 0.15 19.07 4.52
C THR A 670 -0.01 18.06 5.66
N LYS A 671 -0.58 16.88 5.34
CA LYS A 671 -0.80 15.78 6.28
C LYS A 671 0.49 14.97 6.46
N GLY A 672 1.24 15.24 7.54
CA GLY A 672 2.35 14.40 7.99
C GLY A 672 2.72 14.73 9.43
N ARG A 673 2.32 13.90 10.40
CA ARG A 673 2.46 14.20 11.84
C ARG A 673 3.86 13.85 12.36
N PRO A 674 4.56 14.75 13.09
CA PRO A 674 5.72 14.37 13.89
C PRO A 674 5.30 13.56 15.12
N ARG A 675 6.04 12.49 15.44
CA ARG A 675 5.64 11.46 16.42
C ARG A 675 5.91 11.82 17.89
N ASN A 676 6.28 13.06 18.23
CA ASN A 676 6.47 13.49 19.62
C ASN A 676 6.07 14.96 19.79
N GLY A 677 4.78 15.21 20.04
CA GLY A 677 4.26 16.53 20.38
C GLY A 677 2.76 16.62 20.14
N LEU A 678 1.98 16.67 21.22
CA LEU A 678 0.55 17.00 21.20
C LEU A 678 0.27 18.20 20.29
N LEU A 679 -0.71 18.11 19.39
CA LEU A 679 -1.51 19.28 19.01
C LEU A 679 -2.92 18.89 18.54
N THR A 680 -3.86 19.61 19.14
CA THR A 680 -5.32 19.60 19.02
C THR A 680 -5.80 20.28 17.73
N THR A 681 -6.95 19.80 17.25
CA THR A 681 -7.72 20.31 16.10
C THR A 681 -8.31 21.72 16.33
N ASN A 682 -8.39 22.54 15.28
CA ASN A 682 -9.61 23.33 15.03
C ASN A 682 -9.84 23.58 13.53
N LYS A 683 -11.13 23.56 13.18
CA LYS A 683 -11.72 23.47 11.84
C LYS A 683 -11.39 24.63 10.89
N GLY A 684 -11.44 24.27 9.62
CA GLY A 684 -11.59 25.09 8.41
C GLY A 684 -11.67 24.12 7.24
#